data_AF-A0A4U9RME6-F1
#
_entry.id   AF-A0A4U9RME6-F1
#
_cell.length_a   1.000
_cell.length_b   1.000
_cell.length_c   1.000
_cell.angle_alpha   90.00
_cell.angle_beta   90.00
_cell.angle_gamma   90.00
#
_symmetry.space_group_name_H-M   'P 1'
#
loop_
_entity.id
_entity.type
_entity.pdbx_description
1 polymer ?
#
loop_
_entity_poly.entity_id
_entity_poly.type
_entity_poly.pdbx_seq_one_letter_code
_entity_poly.pdbx_strand_id
1 'polypeptide(L)'
;MSIILIMCMLFGMPASVLAKDAKVNSISNEKLEETIEGIIKWAKQGNEKLLNPEFLQMAGTTPGDWFPIGIGRYGYKDDYGAYLSAIEKDITERYKSSGKLHPVKATEWHRTSLAILAMGGDPTKIGVDPNGKPINLIEDGTYNCVGRRGVKGQGINGAIWSLISMDSLRYEVPEGAKFTREYIIKLILEEQLPDGGFSLGGKTADPDITGMTMQALAPYYNSDKVYKYKSKKLKDQQGNYIECSKTIKEVLDQCIDLMGKMQHADGDYFSWGTQNVESTVQILTALSSLGIDCEKDSRFIKNGKTLIDGIMKYRNERDGGFLHSYTYDPANPSSKPDASNNMASEQTLYGLISYWRLRNNMRNVYDFRPETNQGEFVIRANGNNYNIAVNKDKQVYSLELPSNVKSFSFVNIPMGPYDTSNISLNSEINVVDKNKIQIEIKNRKNETKKYEVNIKVTDEARVNDVINVINNLSETITLADEKKITEISEKFNNLSDSDKEKVTNIEKLNSAKQKLQKLKDELEKENIIKQKAILDKIEKLPKAISIDDKAKVSELLNSLNALADFPKKKDMREKLVSIMEQIEEIESKVKSLDDKIFGDIDPMNITLKDKSAVLDIIAKYEKLNDKDRKHVGNYNDVLVAKRVIEELENNKVIISDVFKNIMGSDKVYVFEDKTVEGKKYTITFHGSKIIDPTIDFNTKVSFTSKNADKIKEISKDATIISFAHEGKLPGKAKVTIDVDLKDGKYYLYYFNEKTNNGELVSEIVVQDGKTTFEISHCSDYFISENSKLQVINNQKPTNSEKEDMETEDTEIDNLDESVPKTGDNSNITLLIILCIFSGGIMLFLKGRSKYKV
;
A
#
# COMPACT_ATOMS: atom_id res chain seq x y z
N MET A 1 -29.67 38.79 72.78
CA MET A 1 -28.58 38.09 72.07
C MET A 1 -29.22 37.23 70.99
N SER A 2 -29.65 37.69 69.81
CA SER A 2 -29.27 38.87 69.01
C SER A 2 -27.76 38.92 68.76
N ILE A 3 -27.38 38.74 67.49
CA ILE A 3 -26.02 38.76 66.95
C ILE A 3 -25.26 37.43 67.17
N ILE A 4 -25.38 36.53 66.18
CA ILE A 4 -24.42 35.50 65.68
C ILE A 4 -25.26 34.46 64.91
N LEU A 5 -25.95 34.90 63.86
CA LEU A 5 -26.57 34.03 62.86
C LEU A 5 -26.69 34.76 61.51
N ILE A 6 -25.76 35.69 61.26
CA ILE A 6 -25.59 36.48 60.04
C ILE A 6 -24.08 36.64 59.81
N MET A 7 -23.38 35.54 59.49
CA MET A 7 -21.99 35.65 59.02
C MET A 7 -21.48 34.45 58.20
N CYS A 8 -22.35 33.71 57.50
CA CYS A 8 -21.95 32.73 56.47
C CYS A 8 -23.03 32.58 55.36
N MET A 9 -23.54 33.70 54.81
CA MET A 9 -24.47 33.69 53.66
C MET A 9 -23.99 34.57 52.49
N LEU A 10 -22.68 34.65 52.28
CA LEU A 10 -22.07 35.21 51.06
C LEU A 10 -20.87 34.32 50.71
N PHE A 11 -20.73 33.97 49.42
CA PHE A 11 -19.80 33.01 48.82
C PHE A 11 -20.28 31.56 48.73
N GLY A 12 -21.23 31.36 47.82
CA GLY A 12 -21.63 30.03 47.33
C GLY A 12 -22.54 30.09 46.12
N MET A 13 -22.38 31.09 45.23
CA MET A 13 -22.91 30.95 43.88
C MET A 13 -21.94 30.02 43.14
N PRO A 14 -22.40 28.87 42.59
CA PRO A 14 -21.61 28.20 41.57
C PRO A 14 -21.45 29.24 40.45
N ALA A 15 -20.21 29.66 40.21
CA ALA A 15 -19.87 30.22 38.91
C ALA A 15 -20.18 29.09 37.92
N SER A 16 -21.40 29.10 37.37
CA SER A 16 -21.63 28.61 36.04
C SER A 16 -20.71 29.45 35.16
N VAL A 17 -19.46 28.98 35.03
CA VAL A 17 -18.64 29.30 33.88
C VAL A 17 -19.46 28.79 32.71
N LEU A 18 -20.30 29.67 32.18
CA LEU A 18 -20.74 29.61 30.80
C LEU A 18 -19.42 29.56 30.02
N ALA A 19 -18.99 28.35 29.67
CA ALA A 19 -18.02 28.16 28.62
C ALA A 19 -18.64 28.88 27.42
N LYS A 20 -18.16 30.09 27.18
CA LYS A 20 -18.53 30.87 26.00
C LYS A 20 -18.17 29.94 24.85
N ASP A 21 -19.17 29.44 24.11
CA ASP A 21 -18.91 28.60 22.94
C ASP A 21 -17.89 29.34 22.08
N ALA A 22 -16.66 28.83 22.08
CA ALA A 22 -15.58 29.46 21.35
C ALA A 22 -15.96 29.36 19.88
N LYS A 23 -16.31 30.50 19.29
CA LYS A 23 -16.80 30.58 17.91
C LYS A 23 -15.72 29.98 17.00
N VAL A 24 -16.02 28.83 16.40
CA VAL A 24 -15.15 28.19 15.40
C VAL A 24 -15.07 29.10 14.18
N ASN A 25 -13.85 29.44 13.77
CA ASN A 25 -13.61 30.16 12.53
C ASN A 25 -13.48 29.14 11.40
N SER A 26 -14.60 28.83 10.74
CA SER A 26 -14.59 27.89 9.62
C SER A 26 -13.78 28.46 8.44
N ILE A 27 -12.92 27.62 7.84
CA ILE A 27 -12.19 27.98 6.63
C ILE A 27 -13.17 28.22 5.47
N SER A 28 -12.97 29.26 4.66
CA SER A 28 -13.78 29.47 3.46
C SER A 28 -13.40 28.46 2.36
N ASN A 29 -14.29 28.21 1.39
CA ASN A 29 -13.95 27.34 0.25
C ASN A 29 -12.77 27.94 -0.53
N GLU A 30 -12.79 29.25 -0.75
CA GLU A 30 -11.76 29.98 -1.48
C GLU A 30 -10.40 29.84 -0.79
N LYS A 31 -10.34 29.95 0.54
CA LYS A 31 -9.07 29.80 1.27
C LYS A 31 -8.57 28.36 1.28
N LEU A 32 -9.47 27.38 1.31
CA LEU A 32 -9.12 25.97 1.19
C LEU A 32 -8.50 25.68 -0.17
N GLU A 33 -9.13 26.16 -1.25
CA GLU A 33 -8.65 26.03 -2.63
C GLU A 33 -7.32 26.78 -2.84
N GLU A 34 -7.20 28.02 -2.32
CA GLU A 34 -5.93 28.78 -2.33
C GLU A 34 -4.79 28.02 -1.64
N THR A 35 -5.10 27.31 -0.55
CA THR A 35 -4.10 26.51 0.16
C THR A 35 -3.69 25.28 -0.65
N ILE A 36 -4.65 24.56 -1.25
CA ILE A 36 -4.40 23.43 -2.15
C ILE A 36 -3.52 23.86 -3.33
N GLU A 37 -3.86 24.98 -3.98
CA GLU A 37 -3.07 25.53 -5.09
C GLU A 37 -1.69 25.99 -4.66
N GLY A 38 -1.55 26.53 -3.45
CA GLY A 38 -0.26 26.88 -2.85
C GLY A 38 0.68 25.68 -2.72
N ILE A 39 0.18 24.52 -2.29
CA ILE A 39 0.95 23.28 -2.20
C ILE A 39 1.35 22.79 -3.60
N ILE A 40 0.43 22.83 -4.57
CA ILE A 40 0.73 22.43 -5.95
C ILE A 40 1.79 23.35 -6.56
N LYS A 41 1.69 24.66 -6.33
CA LYS A 41 2.69 25.64 -6.78
C LYS A 41 4.05 25.38 -6.16
N TRP A 42 4.09 25.04 -4.87
CA TRP A 42 5.32 24.64 -4.19
C TRP A 42 5.92 23.37 -4.85
N ALA A 43 5.10 22.34 -5.06
CA ALA A 43 5.54 21.07 -5.66
C ALA A 43 6.08 21.21 -7.09
N LYS A 44 5.62 22.23 -7.85
CA LYS A 44 6.18 22.54 -9.18
C LYS A 44 7.64 22.99 -9.14
N GLN A 45 8.14 23.49 -8.00
CA GLN A 45 9.52 23.97 -7.84
C GLN A 45 9.95 24.98 -8.93
N GLY A 46 9.02 25.84 -9.37
CA GLY A 46 9.26 26.84 -10.42
C GLY A 46 8.97 26.38 -11.84
N ASN A 47 8.66 25.10 -12.07
CA ASN A 47 8.24 24.59 -13.38
C ASN A 47 6.79 25.00 -13.73
N GLU A 48 6.46 24.99 -15.02
CA GLU A 48 5.09 25.26 -15.50
C GLU A 48 4.10 24.17 -15.03
N LYS A 49 4.55 22.92 -15.06
CA LYS A 49 3.79 21.71 -14.72
C LYS A 49 4.41 20.99 -13.53
N LEU A 50 3.56 20.36 -12.71
CA LEU A 50 4.04 19.49 -11.62
C LEU A 50 4.61 18.21 -12.22
N LEU A 51 3.91 17.61 -13.19
CA LEU A 51 4.33 16.39 -13.88
C LEU A 51 5.35 16.69 -14.99
N ASN A 52 6.39 17.46 -14.65
CA ASN A 52 7.51 17.77 -15.53
C ASN A 52 8.49 16.58 -15.64
N PRO A 53 9.43 16.57 -16.61
CA PRO A 53 10.34 15.44 -16.83
C PRO A 53 11.19 15.02 -15.62
N GLU A 54 11.52 15.93 -14.70
CA GLU A 54 12.27 15.61 -13.47
C GLU A 54 11.37 14.88 -12.48
N PHE A 55 10.12 15.34 -12.30
CA PHE A 55 9.14 14.66 -11.46
C PHE A 55 8.83 13.25 -11.97
N LEU A 56 8.69 13.08 -13.29
CA LEU A 56 8.33 11.81 -13.92
C LEU A 56 9.38 10.69 -13.69
N GLN A 57 10.63 11.04 -13.37
CA GLN A 57 11.65 10.05 -12.99
C GLN A 57 11.35 9.37 -11.65
N MET A 58 10.47 9.97 -10.83
CA MET A 58 10.07 9.42 -9.53
C MET A 58 8.78 8.61 -9.60
N ALA A 59 8.12 8.47 -10.76
CA ALA A 59 6.89 7.70 -10.89
C ALA A 59 7.07 6.27 -10.34
N GLY A 60 6.14 5.80 -9.51
CA GLY A 60 6.19 4.49 -8.84
C GLY A 60 6.86 4.51 -7.46
N THR A 61 7.51 5.62 -7.10
CA THR A 61 8.13 5.81 -5.79
C THR A 61 7.21 6.56 -4.82
N THR A 62 7.53 6.55 -3.53
CA THR A 62 6.77 7.31 -2.51
C THR A 62 6.59 8.80 -2.87
N PRO A 63 7.66 9.58 -3.16
CA PRO A 63 7.50 10.99 -3.51
C PRO A 63 6.87 11.23 -4.89
N GLY A 64 6.89 10.23 -5.78
CA GLY A 64 6.34 10.36 -7.13
C GLY A 64 4.84 10.10 -7.24
N ASP A 65 4.24 9.36 -6.30
CA ASP A 65 2.86 8.86 -6.46
C ASP A 65 1.81 9.70 -5.70
N TRP A 66 2.16 10.29 -4.54
CA TRP A 66 1.16 10.97 -3.69
C TRP A 66 0.64 12.29 -4.28
N PHE A 67 1.50 13.06 -4.96
CA PHE A 67 1.06 14.24 -5.69
C PHE A 67 0.06 13.91 -6.80
N PRO A 68 0.33 12.94 -7.71
CA PRO A 68 -0.65 12.43 -8.67
C PRO A 68 -1.99 12.06 -8.04
N ILE A 69 -1.98 11.34 -6.90
CA ILE A 69 -3.22 10.99 -6.19
C ILE A 69 -3.99 12.26 -5.82
N GLY A 70 -3.35 13.24 -5.20
CA GLY A 70 -3.97 14.52 -4.84
C GLY A 70 -4.54 15.24 -6.06
N ILE A 71 -3.68 15.64 -7.01
CA ILE A 71 -4.06 16.50 -8.14
C ILE A 71 -5.12 15.83 -9.04
N GLY A 72 -5.03 14.50 -9.21
CA GLY A 72 -6.02 13.69 -9.94
C GLY A 72 -7.39 13.74 -9.30
N ARG A 73 -7.45 13.60 -7.97
CA ARG A 73 -8.71 13.65 -7.20
C ARG A 73 -9.28 15.06 -7.05
N TYR A 74 -8.46 16.09 -7.18
CA TYR A 74 -8.91 17.48 -7.26
C TYR A 74 -9.41 17.85 -8.66
N GLY A 75 -8.95 17.15 -9.71
CA GLY A 75 -9.25 17.49 -11.10
C GLY A 75 -8.37 18.61 -11.66
N TYR A 76 -7.22 18.86 -11.02
CA TYR A 76 -6.22 19.83 -11.49
C TYR A 76 -5.76 19.46 -12.91
N LYS A 77 -5.47 20.45 -13.76
CA LYS A 77 -5.01 20.17 -15.13
C LYS A 77 -3.48 20.09 -15.16
N ASP A 78 -2.95 18.92 -15.49
CA ASP A 78 -1.52 18.66 -15.68
C ASP A 78 -1.33 17.51 -16.70
N ASP A 79 -0.10 17.02 -16.91
CA ASP A 79 0.23 16.03 -17.94
C ASP A 79 0.03 14.57 -17.50
N TYR A 80 -1.23 14.18 -17.34
CA TYR A 80 -1.57 12.83 -16.84
C TYR A 80 -1.11 11.73 -17.79
N GLY A 81 -1.13 12.00 -19.11
CA GLY A 81 -0.64 11.06 -20.12
C GLY A 81 0.86 10.79 -20.00
N ALA A 82 1.66 11.81 -19.70
CA ALA A 82 3.10 11.63 -19.47
C ALA A 82 3.39 10.80 -18.21
N TYR A 83 2.63 11.01 -17.11
CA TYR A 83 2.73 10.16 -15.93
C TYR A 83 2.37 8.71 -16.22
N LEU A 84 1.24 8.46 -16.87
CA LEU A 84 0.81 7.11 -17.25
C LEU A 84 1.85 6.40 -18.12
N SER A 85 2.47 7.12 -19.06
CA SER A 85 3.54 6.58 -19.91
C SER A 85 4.80 6.24 -19.11
N ALA A 86 5.20 7.10 -18.16
CA ALA A 86 6.37 6.88 -17.31
C ALA A 86 6.18 5.68 -16.39
N ILE A 87 5.02 5.58 -15.73
CA ILE A 87 4.74 4.48 -14.79
C ILE A 87 4.53 3.14 -15.51
N GLU A 88 3.93 3.14 -16.70
CA GLU A 88 3.81 1.92 -17.53
C GLU A 88 5.19 1.36 -17.87
N LYS A 89 6.13 2.24 -18.25
CA LYS A 89 7.51 1.85 -18.55
C LYS A 89 8.24 1.29 -17.32
N ASP A 90 8.16 1.96 -16.18
CA ASP A 90 8.78 1.50 -14.93
C ASP A 90 8.25 0.13 -14.51
N ILE A 91 6.92 -0.03 -14.46
CA ILE A 91 6.29 -1.29 -14.05
C ILE A 91 6.66 -2.43 -15.01
N THR A 92 6.58 -2.20 -16.33
CA THR A 92 6.94 -3.19 -17.34
C THR A 92 8.38 -3.67 -17.18
N GLU A 93 9.30 -2.77 -16.88
CA GLU A 93 10.71 -3.12 -16.64
C GLU A 93 10.87 -3.93 -15.34
N ARG A 94 10.27 -3.48 -14.24
CA ARG A 94 10.36 -4.12 -12.93
C ARG A 94 9.73 -5.51 -12.90
N TYR A 95 8.65 -5.73 -13.66
CA TYR A 95 7.99 -7.02 -13.79
C TYR A 95 8.81 -8.07 -14.56
N LYS A 96 9.95 -7.70 -15.16
CA LYS A 96 10.94 -8.67 -15.66
C LYS A 96 11.71 -9.37 -14.54
N SER A 97 11.76 -8.77 -13.35
CA SER A 97 12.43 -9.33 -12.18
C SER A 97 11.47 -10.19 -11.35
N SER A 98 11.98 -11.27 -10.73
CA SER A 98 11.18 -12.22 -9.94
C SER A 98 10.47 -11.59 -8.73
N GLY A 99 11.02 -10.51 -8.17
CA GLY A 99 10.40 -9.73 -7.08
C GLY A 99 9.35 -8.72 -7.54
N LYS A 100 9.15 -8.55 -8.85
CA LYS A 100 8.25 -7.54 -9.46
C LYS A 100 8.52 -6.14 -8.90
N LEU A 101 7.63 -5.62 -8.03
CA LEU A 101 7.84 -4.34 -7.37
C LEU A 101 8.76 -4.49 -6.14
N HIS A 102 8.23 -4.92 -5.00
CA HIS A 102 9.04 -5.14 -3.79
C HIS A 102 8.67 -6.47 -3.11
N PRO A 103 9.63 -7.29 -2.65
CA PRO A 103 9.36 -8.60 -2.10
C PRO A 103 8.43 -8.59 -0.87
N VAL A 104 8.53 -7.61 0.03
CA VAL A 104 7.68 -7.53 1.24
C VAL A 104 6.68 -6.35 1.24
N LYS A 105 6.98 -5.25 0.53
CA LYS A 105 6.22 -4.00 0.64
C LYS A 105 5.03 -3.95 -0.33
N ALA A 106 3.99 -4.72 -0.04
CA ALA A 106 2.75 -4.73 -0.83
C ALA A 106 2.13 -3.34 -1.03
N THR A 107 2.39 -2.39 -0.12
CA THR A 107 1.92 -0.99 -0.23
C THR A 107 2.38 -0.28 -1.49
N GLU A 108 3.46 -0.74 -2.12
CA GLU A 108 3.92 -0.17 -3.39
C GLU A 108 2.90 -0.42 -4.51
N TRP A 109 2.39 -1.65 -4.65
CA TRP A 109 1.28 -1.95 -5.58
C TRP A 109 0.05 -1.09 -5.29
N HIS A 110 -0.29 -0.93 -4.01
CA HIS A 110 -1.49 -0.18 -3.61
C HIS A 110 -1.37 1.30 -3.97
N ARG A 111 -0.27 1.95 -3.57
CA ARG A 111 -0.04 3.38 -3.85
C ARG A 111 0.04 3.65 -5.34
N THR A 112 0.81 2.85 -6.08
CA THR A 112 0.96 3.03 -7.53
C THR A 112 -0.37 2.79 -8.25
N SER A 113 -1.19 1.82 -7.81
CA SER A 113 -2.54 1.62 -8.36
C SER A 113 -3.44 2.83 -8.16
N LEU A 114 -3.40 3.45 -6.97
CA LEU A 114 -4.19 4.66 -6.68
C LEU A 114 -3.72 5.85 -7.52
N ALA A 115 -2.41 6.01 -7.75
CA ALA A 115 -1.87 7.05 -8.61
C ALA A 115 -2.29 6.86 -10.08
N ILE A 116 -2.22 5.63 -10.60
CA ILE A 116 -2.69 5.29 -11.95
C ILE A 116 -4.17 5.62 -12.10
N LEU A 117 -5.01 5.23 -11.14
CA LEU A 117 -6.44 5.54 -11.13
C LEU A 117 -6.69 7.06 -11.10
N ALA A 118 -5.94 7.81 -10.30
CA ALA A 118 -6.06 9.27 -10.20
C ALA A 118 -5.68 9.99 -11.49
N MET A 119 -4.75 9.44 -12.25
CA MET A 119 -4.37 9.95 -13.58
C MET A 119 -5.27 9.44 -14.71
N GLY A 120 -6.30 8.63 -14.40
CA GLY A 120 -7.27 8.11 -15.37
C GLY A 120 -6.84 6.84 -16.11
N GLY A 121 -5.79 6.16 -15.64
CA GLY A 121 -5.35 4.87 -16.15
C GLY A 121 -6.08 3.68 -15.52
N ASP A 122 -5.74 2.46 -15.97
CA ASP A 122 -6.30 1.20 -15.46
C ASP A 122 -5.20 0.31 -14.85
N PRO A 123 -5.13 0.17 -13.50
CA PRO A 123 -4.09 -0.61 -12.85
C PRO A 123 -4.26 -2.12 -13.02
N THR A 124 -5.35 -2.61 -13.64
CA THR A 124 -5.53 -4.03 -13.94
C THR A 124 -4.88 -4.47 -15.25
N LYS A 125 -4.39 -3.52 -16.05
CA LYS A 125 -3.78 -3.76 -17.36
C LYS A 125 -2.67 -2.75 -17.68
N ILE A 126 -1.76 -2.52 -16.74
CA ILE A 126 -0.70 -1.52 -16.87
C ILE A 126 0.58 -2.15 -17.46
N GLY A 127 0.81 -1.96 -18.76
CA GLY A 127 1.95 -2.59 -19.44
C GLY A 127 1.81 -4.12 -19.53
N VAL A 128 2.93 -4.81 -19.75
CA VAL A 128 2.96 -6.26 -19.97
C VAL A 128 4.09 -6.96 -19.21
N ASP A 129 3.85 -8.20 -18.78
CA ASP A 129 4.86 -9.06 -18.17
C ASP A 129 5.79 -9.70 -19.24
N PRO A 130 6.83 -10.46 -18.85
CA PRO A 130 7.73 -11.13 -19.80
C PRO A 130 7.05 -12.13 -20.76
N ASN A 131 5.85 -12.59 -20.43
CA ASN A 131 5.06 -13.50 -21.27
C ASN A 131 4.08 -12.74 -22.18
N GLY A 132 4.08 -11.41 -22.16
CA GLY A 132 3.16 -10.55 -22.91
C GLY A 132 1.76 -10.45 -22.30
N LYS A 133 1.55 -10.90 -21.06
CA LYS A 133 0.26 -10.78 -20.37
C LYS A 133 0.13 -9.38 -19.75
N PRO A 134 -1.05 -8.73 -19.81
CA PRO A 134 -1.28 -7.48 -19.08
C PRO A 134 -1.01 -7.63 -17.58
N ILE A 135 -0.31 -6.65 -17.01
CA ILE A 135 -0.01 -6.63 -15.57
C ILE A 135 -1.21 -6.08 -14.79
N ASN A 136 -1.64 -6.84 -13.78
CA ASN A 136 -2.72 -6.47 -12.89
C ASN A 136 -2.19 -6.18 -11.48
N LEU A 137 -1.98 -4.91 -11.16
CA LEU A 137 -1.46 -4.49 -9.85
C LEU A 137 -2.46 -4.73 -8.72
N ILE A 138 -3.76 -4.67 -9.00
CA ILE A 138 -4.79 -4.92 -7.99
C ILE A 138 -4.74 -6.38 -7.56
N GLU A 139 -4.68 -7.32 -8.51
CA GLU A 139 -4.51 -8.74 -8.24
C GLU A 139 -3.24 -9.01 -7.44
N ASP A 140 -2.11 -8.54 -7.97
CA ASP A 140 -0.78 -8.81 -7.44
C ASP A 140 -0.53 -8.14 -6.09
N GLY A 141 -1.16 -7.00 -5.80
CA GLY A 141 -1.04 -6.30 -4.53
C GLY A 141 -2.05 -6.76 -3.48
N THR A 142 -3.21 -7.28 -3.87
CA THR A 142 -4.36 -7.47 -2.94
C THR A 142 -4.79 -8.93 -2.77
N TYR A 143 -5.70 -9.43 -3.60
CA TYR A 143 -6.39 -10.70 -3.34
C TYR A 143 -5.57 -11.94 -3.74
N ASN A 144 -4.61 -11.81 -4.67
CA ASN A 144 -3.61 -12.85 -4.92
C ASN A 144 -2.32 -12.59 -4.13
N CYS A 145 -2.00 -11.31 -3.90
CA CYS A 145 -0.83 -10.80 -3.18
C CYS A 145 0.45 -11.60 -3.44
N VAL A 146 1.22 -11.19 -4.44
CA VAL A 146 2.51 -11.80 -4.79
C VAL A 146 3.65 -11.33 -3.88
N GLY A 147 3.41 -10.31 -3.05
CA GLY A 147 4.32 -9.93 -1.97
C GLY A 147 4.43 -11.04 -0.90
N ARG A 148 5.66 -11.30 -0.47
CA ARG A 148 5.99 -12.15 0.67
C ARG A 148 5.28 -11.67 1.93
N ARG A 149 4.94 -12.63 2.79
CA ARG A 149 4.15 -12.41 4.01
C ARG A 149 2.71 -11.93 3.77
N GLY A 150 2.25 -12.00 2.51
CA GLY A 150 0.89 -11.66 2.11
C GLY A 150 0.54 -10.20 2.41
N VAL A 151 -0.76 -9.92 2.51
CA VAL A 151 -1.26 -8.57 2.80
C VAL A 151 -0.78 -7.99 4.14
N LYS A 152 -0.26 -8.81 5.07
CA LYS A 152 0.34 -8.35 6.34
C LYS A 152 1.87 -8.30 6.33
N GLY A 153 2.52 -8.31 5.16
CA GLY A 153 3.97 -8.20 5.09
C GLY A 153 4.55 -6.95 5.75
N GLN A 154 3.77 -5.88 5.80
CA GLN A 154 4.07 -4.64 6.55
C GLN A 154 3.15 -4.47 7.78
N GLY A 155 2.76 -5.57 8.42
CA GLY A 155 1.83 -5.55 9.55
C GLY A 155 0.42 -5.09 9.16
N ILE A 156 -0.26 -4.40 10.06
CA ILE A 156 -1.61 -3.86 9.82
C ILE A 156 -1.63 -2.86 8.65
N ASN A 157 -0.55 -2.12 8.44
CA ASN A 157 -0.45 -1.13 7.37
C ASN A 157 -0.65 -1.75 5.98
N GLY A 158 -0.06 -2.93 5.73
CA GLY A 158 -0.28 -3.64 4.47
C GLY A 158 -1.74 -4.06 4.26
N ALA A 159 -2.42 -4.49 5.33
CA ALA A 159 -3.82 -4.91 5.25
C ALA A 159 -4.76 -3.72 4.99
N ILE A 160 -4.48 -2.58 5.63
CA ILE A 160 -5.19 -1.31 5.42
C ILE A 160 -5.13 -0.86 3.96
N TRP A 161 -3.93 -0.74 3.40
CA TRP A 161 -3.76 -0.30 2.01
C TRP A 161 -4.24 -1.32 1.00
N SER A 162 -4.17 -2.62 1.33
CA SER A 162 -4.75 -3.68 0.50
C SER A 162 -6.27 -3.53 0.38
N LEU A 163 -6.95 -3.25 1.50
CA LEU A 163 -8.40 -3.02 1.50
C LEU A 163 -8.76 -1.74 0.73
N ILE A 164 -8.04 -0.64 0.96
CA ILE A 164 -8.23 0.63 0.23
C ILE A 164 -8.09 0.41 -1.28
N SER A 165 -7.02 -0.24 -1.72
CA SER A 165 -6.75 -0.50 -3.14
C SER A 165 -7.82 -1.42 -3.75
N MET A 166 -8.21 -2.49 -3.07
CA MET A 166 -9.26 -3.40 -3.52
C MET A 166 -10.64 -2.72 -3.60
N ASP A 167 -10.93 -1.78 -2.71
CA ASP A 167 -12.21 -1.05 -2.69
C ASP A 167 -12.25 0.19 -3.58
N SER A 168 -11.11 0.63 -4.09
CA SER A 168 -11.00 1.87 -4.87
C SER A 168 -11.94 1.94 -6.09
N LEU A 169 -12.17 0.82 -6.76
CA LEU A 169 -13.25 0.64 -7.75
C LEU A 169 -14.23 -0.49 -7.39
N ARG A 170 -14.21 -0.96 -6.13
CA ARG A 170 -14.92 -2.17 -5.68
C ARG A 170 -14.59 -3.38 -6.56
N TYR A 171 -13.29 -3.61 -6.78
CA TYR A 171 -12.83 -4.72 -7.62
C TYR A 171 -13.43 -6.05 -7.14
N GLU A 172 -13.86 -6.84 -8.12
CA GLU A 172 -14.33 -8.20 -7.90
C GLU A 172 -13.17 -9.06 -7.42
N VAL A 173 -13.43 -9.89 -6.41
CA VAL A 173 -12.45 -10.84 -5.89
C VAL A 173 -12.87 -12.21 -6.40
N PRO A 174 -12.08 -12.85 -7.29
CA PRO A 174 -12.40 -14.15 -7.84
C PRO A 174 -12.58 -15.22 -6.76
N GLU A 175 -13.41 -16.22 -7.04
CA GLU A 175 -13.49 -17.41 -6.21
C GLU A 175 -12.12 -18.11 -6.14
N GLY A 176 -11.73 -18.56 -4.94
CA GLY A 176 -10.41 -19.16 -4.70
C GLY A 176 -9.26 -18.18 -4.50
N ALA A 177 -9.50 -16.86 -4.51
CA ALA A 177 -8.46 -15.88 -4.18
C ALA A 177 -7.89 -16.09 -2.76
N LYS A 178 -6.58 -15.87 -2.58
CA LYS A 178 -5.88 -16.11 -1.31
C LYS A 178 -6.39 -15.20 -0.18
N PHE A 179 -6.66 -13.94 -0.50
CA PHE A 179 -7.09 -12.93 0.47
C PHE A 179 -8.42 -12.32 0.04
N THR A 180 -9.50 -12.77 0.66
CA THR A 180 -10.82 -12.16 0.44
C THR A 180 -10.94 -10.84 1.19
N ARG A 181 -11.83 -9.97 0.72
CA ARG A 181 -12.20 -8.72 1.40
C ARG A 181 -12.60 -8.94 2.87
N GLU A 182 -13.41 -9.97 3.14
CA GLU A 182 -13.79 -10.31 4.52
C GLU A 182 -12.59 -10.75 5.37
N TYR A 183 -11.67 -11.52 4.79
CA TYR A 183 -10.46 -11.94 5.48
C TYR A 183 -9.58 -10.74 5.85
N ILE A 184 -9.35 -9.81 4.91
CA ILE A 184 -8.56 -8.60 5.16
C ILE A 184 -9.20 -7.73 6.24
N ILE A 185 -10.53 -7.55 6.22
CA ILE A 185 -11.25 -6.82 7.27
C ILE A 185 -11.00 -7.48 8.63
N LYS A 186 -11.14 -8.81 8.75
CA LYS A 186 -10.87 -9.52 10.02
C LYS A 186 -9.42 -9.29 10.48
N LEU A 187 -8.44 -9.38 9.59
CA LEU A 187 -7.03 -9.12 9.92
C LEU A 187 -6.77 -7.73 10.52
N ILE A 188 -7.53 -6.73 10.08
CA ILE A 188 -7.49 -5.37 10.65
C ILE A 188 -8.14 -5.38 12.03
N LEU A 189 -9.36 -5.91 12.14
CA LEU A 189 -10.11 -5.94 13.40
C LEU A 189 -9.38 -6.68 14.54
N GLU A 190 -8.65 -7.75 14.22
CA GLU A 190 -7.82 -8.49 15.18
C GLU A 190 -6.78 -7.60 15.89
N GLU A 191 -6.34 -6.50 15.26
CA GLU A 191 -5.28 -5.62 15.77
C GLU A 191 -5.81 -4.45 16.61
N GLN A 192 -7.13 -4.34 16.84
CA GLN A 192 -7.71 -3.26 17.65
C GLN A 192 -7.22 -3.33 19.10
N LEU A 193 -6.73 -2.20 19.63
CA LEU A 193 -6.18 -2.05 20.96
C LEU A 193 -7.25 -1.86 22.05
N PRO A 194 -6.91 -2.02 23.35
CA PRO A 194 -7.84 -1.82 24.46
C PRO A 194 -8.47 -0.43 24.54
N ASP A 195 -7.77 0.60 24.07
CA ASP A 195 -8.26 1.98 24.01
C ASP A 195 -9.23 2.24 22.85
N GLY A 196 -9.42 1.24 21.96
CA GLY A 196 -10.32 1.29 20.82
C GLY A 196 -9.66 1.69 19.51
N GLY A 197 -8.39 2.11 19.51
CA GLY A 197 -7.65 2.52 18.32
C GLY A 197 -6.73 1.43 17.76
N PHE A 198 -5.81 1.85 16.90
CA PHE A 198 -4.86 0.98 16.21
C PHE A 198 -3.45 1.58 16.22
N SER A 199 -2.44 0.74 16.04
CA SER A 199 -1.03 1.14 16.00
C SER A 199 -0.24 0.23 15.08
N LEU A 200 0.86 0.71 14.48
CA LEU A 200 1.78 -0.16 13.75
C LEU A 200 2.44 -1.17 14.69
N GLY A 201 2.72 -0.74 15.92
CA GLY A 201 3.22 -1.56 17.03
C GLY A 201 3.05 -0.82 18.36
N GLY A 202 3.17 -1.55 19.46
CA GLY A 202 2.98 -1.01 20.82
C GLY A 202 1.64 -1.39 21.46
N LYS A 203 1.29 -0.68 22.54
CA LYS A 203 0.10 -0.94 23.38
C LYS A 203 -0.91 0.20 23.40
N THR A 204 -0.61 1.31 22.73
CA THR A 204 -1.41 2.53 22.70
C THR A 204 -1.68 2.92 21.26
N ALA A 205 -2.88 3.44 20.99
CA ALA A 205 -3.26 3.89 19.66
C ALA A 205 -2.33 5.00 19.14
N ASP A 206 -2.07 4.93 17.85
CA ASP A 206 -1.36 5.93 17.08
C ASP A 206 -2.35 6.62 16.14
N PRO A 207 -2.39 7.97 16.09
CA PRO A 207 -3.28 8.70 15.19
C PRO A 207 -3.11 8.34 13.71
N ASP A 208 -1.89 8.05 13.25
CA ASP A 208 -1.65 7.74 11.82
C ASP A 208 -2.34 6.43 11.44
N ILE A 209 -2.04 5.36 12.16
CA ILE A 209 -2.58 4.02 11.86
C ILE A 209 -4.06 3.93 12.21
N THR A 210 -4.53 4.63 13.24
CA THR A 210 -5.97 4.72 13.54
C THR A 210 -6.71 5.44 12.42
N GLY A 211 -6.19 6.59 11.97
CA GLY A 211 -6.76 7.34 10.83
C GLY A 211 -6.80 6.53 9.55
N MET A 212 -5.68 5.90 9.16
CA MET A 212 -5.63 5.04 7.97
C MET A 212 -6.58 3.83 8.08
N THR A 213 -6.72 3.24 9.27
CA THR A 213 -7.70 2.16 9.50
C THR A 213 -9.14 2.64 9.30
N MET A 214 -9.45 3.83 9.82
CA MET A 214 -10.76 4.45 9.62
C MET A 214 -11.06 4.72 8.14
N GLN A 215 -10.07 5.17 7.37
CA GLN A 215 -10.20 5.37 5.92
C GLN A 215 -10.51 4.05 5.19
N ALA A 216 -9.81 2.96 5.51
CA ALA A 216 -10.03 1.65 4.89
C ALA A 216 -11.39 1.03 5.23
N LEU A 217 -11.86 1.23 6.47
CA LEU A 217 -13.12 0.66 6.96
C LEU A 217 -14.34 1.56 6.70
N ALA A 218 -14.14 2.84 6.33
CA ALA A 218 -15.22 3.78 6.03
C ALA A 218 -16.27 3.26 5.04
N PRO A 219 -15.93 2.50 3.97
CA PRO A 219 -16.92 1.96 3.04
C PRO A 219 -17.87 0.90 3.64
N TYR A 220 -17.62 0.45 4.87
CA TYR A 220 -18.40 -0.55 5.60
C TYR A 220 -19.12 0.01 6.82
N TYR A 221 -19.00 1.32 7.09
CA TYR A 221 -19.55 1.96 8.30
C TYR A 221 -21.07 1.74 8.47
N ASN A 222 -21.83 1.74 7.37
CA ASN A 222 -23.29 1.53 7.38
C ASN A 222 -23.70 0.06 7.21
N SER A 223 -22.77 -0.89 7.30
CA SER A 223 -23.09 -2.31 7.21
C SER A 223 -23.50 -2.86 8.58
N ASP A 224 -24.65 -3.52 8.64
CA ASP A 224 -25.10 -4.26 9.84
C ASP A 224 -24.37 -5.61 10.01
N LYS A 225 -23.39 -5.92 9.16
CA LYS A 225 -22.64 -7.17 9.24
C LYS A 225 -21.83 -7.23 10.54
N VAL A 226 -22.08 -8.28 11.32
CA VAL A 226 -21.33 -8.59 12.53
C VAL A 226 -20.13 -9.49 12.17
N TYR A 227 -18.93 -9.06 12.56
CA TYR A 227 -17.69 -9.79 12.37
C TYR A 227 -17.31 -10.50 13.67
N LYS A 228 -17.12 -11.82 13.59
CA LYS A 228 -16.56 -12.64 14.66
C LYS A 228 -15.09 -12.91 14.37
N TYR A 229 -14.22 -12.65 15.34
CA TYR A 229 -12.77 -12.79 15.22
C TYR A 229 -12.10 -12.87 16.60
N LYS A 230 -10.92 -13.48 16.66
CA LYS A 230 -10.11 -13.56 17.88
C LYS A 230 -9.10 -12.41 17.92
N SER A 231 -9.19 -11.54 18.92
CA SER A 231 -8.28 -10.40 19.05
C SER A 231 -6.81 -10.84 19.20
N LYS A 232 -5.87 -10.05 18.71
CA LYS A 232 -4.42 -10.19 18.95
C LYS A 232 -3.87 -9.21 19.98
N LYS A 233 -4.73 -8.37 20.56
CA LYS A 233 -4.34 -7.33 21.53
C LYS A 233 -5.07 -7.45 22.85
N LEU A 234 -6.30 -7.92 22.83
CA LEU A 234 -7.17 -8.02 24.00
C LEU A 234 -7.05 -9.42 24.62
N LYS A 235 -6.74 -9.48 25.92
CA LYS A 235 -6.61 -10.72 26.68
C LYS A 235 -7.59 -10.74 27.86
N ASP A 236 -8.09 -11.91 28.19
CA ASP A 236 -8.86 -12.15 29.41
C ASP A 236 -7.96 -12.10 30.66
N GLN A 237 -8.56 -12.24 31.84
CA GLN A 237 -7.84 -12.26 33.11
C GLN A 237 -6.86 -13.44 33.24
N GLN A 238 -7.04 -14.49 32.43
CA GLN A 238 -6.21 -15.69 32.37
C GLN A 238 -5.08 -15.56 31.32
N GLY A 239 -5.01 -14.43 30.60
CA GLY A 239 -3.97 -14.16 29.59
C GLY A 239 -4.28 -14.72 28.20
N ASN A 240 -5.47 -15.29 27.95
CA ASN A 240 -5.89 -15.77 26.63
C ASN A 240 -6.46 -14.64 25.80
N TYR A 241 -6.17 -14.65 24.51
CA TYR A 241 -6.79 -13.73 23.57
C TYR A 241 -8.30 -13.95 23.46
N ILE A 242 -9.07 -12.85 23.51
CA ILE A 242 -10.53 -12.90 23.56
C ILE A 242 -11.16 -13.04 22.16
N GLU A 243 -12.33 -13.68 22.12
CA GLU A 243 -13.23 -13.64 20.97
C GLU A 243 -14.04 -12.33 20.98
N CYS A 244 -14.05 -11.65 19.85
CA CYS A 244 -14.77 -10.41 19.61
C CYS A 244 -15.92 -10.64 18.62
N SER A 245 -17.01 -9.92 18.82
CA SER A 245 -18.15 -9.88 17.89
C SER A 245 -18.60 -8.43 17.76
N LYS A 246 -18.19 -7.75 16.68
CA LYS A 246 -18.47 -6.32 16.46
C LYS A 246 -18.89 -6.05 15.01
N THR A 247 -19.74 -5.06 14.82
CA THR A 247 -19.94 -4.38 13.53
C THR A 247 -18.77 -3.44 13.23
N ILE A 248 -18.58 -3.06 11.97
CA ILE A 248 -17.58 -2.04 11.61
C ILE A 248 -17.94 -0.67 12.20
N LYS A 249 -19.23 -0.38 12.33
CA LYS A 249 -19.71 0.85 12.96
C LYS A 249 -19.21 0.99 14.39
N GLU A 250 -19.36 -0.04 15.23
CA GLU A 250 -18.91 0.00 16.63
C GLU A 250 -17.39 0.20 16.75
N VAL A 251 -16.62 -0.42 15.86
CA VAL A 251 -15.15 -0.27 15.82
C VAL A 251 -14.77 1.16 15.45
N LEU A 252 -15.42 1.72 14.43
CA LEU A 252 -15.15 3.08 13.97
C LEU A 252 -15.62 4.14 14.96
N ASP A 253 -16.77 3.96 15.60
CA ASP A 253 -17.25 4.86 16.67
C ASP A 253 -16.22 4.95 17.82
N GLN A 254 -15.64 3.80 18.23
CA GLN A 254 -14.57 3.76 19.23
C GLN A 254 -13.32 4.52 18.78
N CYS A 255 -12.92 4.38 17.52
CA CYS A 255 -11.80 5.14 16.96
C CYS A 255 -12.08 6.64 16.95
N ILE A 256 -13.25 7.06 16.49
CA ILE A 256 -13.62 8.48 16.39
C ILE A 256 -13.63 9.13 17.77
N ASP A 257 -14.21 8.45 18.77
CA ASP A 257 -14.26 8.96 20.14
C ASP A 257 -12.87 9.03 20.79
N LEU A 258 -12.00 8.06 20.50
CA LEU A 258 -10.61 8.08 20.96
C LEU A 258 -9.83 9.24 20.32
N MET A 259 -9.91 9.40 19.00
CA MET A 259 -9.21 10.48 18.29
C MET A 259 -9.69 11.86 18.76
N GLY A 260 -11.01 12.04 18.94
CA GLY A 260 -11.55 13.25 19.53
C GLY A 260 -11.03 13.55 20.95
N LYS A 261 -10.68 12.54 21.75
CA LYS A 261 -10.04 12.73 23.07
C LYS A 261 -8.54 13.02 22.96
N MET A 262 -7.86 12.45 21.96
CA MET A 262 -6.42 12.60 21.76
C MET A 262 -6.02 13.91 21.07
N GLN A 263 -6.96 14.59 20.38
CA GLN A 263 -6.69 15.89 19.76
C GLN A 263 -6.20 16.91 20.79
N HIS A 264 -5.11 17.59 20.45
CA HIS A 264 -4.50 18.59 21.31
C HIS A 264 -5.26 19.92 21.31
N ALA A 265 -4.92 20.81 22.25
CA ALA A 265 -5.63 22.07 22.51
C ALA A 265 -5.63 23.07 21.34
N ASP A 266 -4.65 22.97 20.45
CA ASP A 266 -4.46 23.76 19.23
C ASP A 266 -4.96 23.04 17.96
N GLY A 267 -5.59 21.87 18.13
CA GLY A 267 -6.36 21.20 17.10
C GLY A 267 -5.62 20.10 16.34
N ASP A 268 -4.34 19.83 16.66
CA ASP A 268 -3.50 18.85 15.96
C ASP A 268 -3.22 17.59 16.81
N TYR A 269 -2.26 16.76 16.38
CA TYR A 269 -1.91 15.51 17.02
C TYR A 269 -0.40 15.33 17.23
N PHE A 270 -0.11 14.44 18.19
CA PHE A 270 1.22 13.95 18.49
C PHE A 270 1.34 12.49 18.07
N SER A 271 2.42 12.13 17.40
CA SER A 271 2.74 10.75 17.07
C SER A 271 4.25 10.49 17.14
N TRP A 272 4.65 9.30 17.56
CA TRP A 272 6.05 8.85 17.63
C TRP A 272 7.03 9.78 18.36
N GLY A 273 6.57 10.58 19.34
CA GLY A 273 7.44 11.52 20.03
C GLY A 273 7.44 12.94 19.44
N THR A 274 6.66 13.20 18.39
CA THR A 274 6.67 14.47 17.65
C THR A 274 5.26 14.97 17.35
N GLN A 275 5.01 16.25 17.62
CA GLN A 275 3.81 16.97 17.19
C GLN A 275 3.96 17.31 15.70
N ASN A 276 3.07 16.80 14.85
CA ASN A 276 3.28 16.87 13.40
C ASN A 276 1.97 17.05 12.60
N VAL A 277 2.11 17.53 11.36
CA VAL A 277 0.98 17.80 10.48
C VAL A 277 0.37 16.52 9.91
N GLU A 278 1.19 15.52 9.58
CA GLU A 278 0.79 14.28 8.91
C GLU A 278 -0.26 13.52 9.71
N SER A 279 -0.07 13.40 11.03
CA SER A 279 -1.04 12.76 11.92
C SER A 279 -2.38 13.48 11.95
N THR A 280 -2.38 14.80 11.94
CA THR A 280 -3.62 15.59 11.89
C THR A 280 -4.34 15.41 10.55
N VAL A 281 -3.57 15.32 9.47
CA VAL A 281 -4.04 15.07 8.11
C VAL A 281 -4.65 13.67 7.97
N GLN A 282 -4.08 12.64 8.59
CA GLN A 282 -4.66 11.29 8.59
C GLN A 282 -6.05 11.28 9.22
N ILE A 283 -6.24 12.00 10.32
CA ILE A 283 -7.55 12.13 10.97
C ILE A 283 -8.52 12.95 10.12
N LEU A 284 -8.08 14.07 9.53
CA LEU A 284 -8.93 14.85 8.61
C LEU A 284 -9.42 13.99 7.44
N THR A 285 -8.52 13.21 6.84
CA THR A 285 -8.82 12.31 5.71
C THR A 285 -9.78 11.20 6.14
N ALA A 286 -9.60 10.65 7.34
CA ALA A 286 -10.48 9.65 7.92
C ALA A 286 -11.91 10.17 8.15
N LEU A 287 -12.05 11.32 8.82
CA LEU A 287 -13.35 11.95 9.05
C LEU A 287 -14.04 12.31 7.73
N SER A 288 -13.28 12.85 6.77
CA SER A 288 -13.79 13.16 5.43
C SER A 288 -14.29 11.91 4.71
N SER A 289 -13.56 10.79 4.82
CA SER A 289 -13.97 9.50 4.25
C SER A 289 -15.21 8.91 4.93
N LEU A 290 -15.41 9.25 6.20
CA LEU A 290 -16.60 8.97 6.99
C LEU A 290 -17.66 10.07 6.87
N GLY A 291 -17.57 11.00 5.93
CA GLY A 291 -18.55 12.07 5.77
C GLY A 291 -18.81 12.90 7.04
N ILE A 292 -17.84 12.96 7.96
CA ILE A 292 -17.88 13.74 9.19
C ILE A 292 -17.13 15.04 8.95
N ASP A 293 -17.83 16.15 9.14
CA ASP A 293 -17.26 17.49 9.01
C ASP A 293 -16.58 17.89 10.32
N CYS A 294 -15.24 17.99 10.30
CA CYS A 294 -14.44 18.29 11.49
C CYS A 294 -14.68 19.69 12.08
N GLU A 295 -15.23 20.63 11.30
CA GLU A 295 -15.57 21.97 11.80
C GLU A 295 -16.96 22.00 12.47
N LYS A 296 -17.73 20.91 12.37
CA LYS A 296 -19.08 20.77 12.94
C LYS A 296 -19.19 19.69 14.02
N ASP A 297 -18.24 18.76 14.09
CA ASP A 297 -18.24 17.70 15.09
C ASP A 297 -17.53 18.17 16.37
N SER A 298 -18.30 18.34 17.45
CA SER A 298 -17.80 18.81 18.75
C SER A 298 -16.63 17.99 19.34
N ARG A 299 -16.49 16.72 18.94
CA ARG A 299 -15.35 15.89 19.38
C ARG A 299 -14.02 16.45 18.87
N PHE A 300 -14.04 17.14 17.74
CA PHE A 300 -12.85 17.64 17.03
C PHE A 300 -12.65 19.17 17.13
N ILE A 301 -13.33 19.81 18.08
CA ILE A 301 -13.21 21.23 18.39
C ILE A 301 -12.65 21.40 19.80
N LYS A 302 -11.41 21.88 19.93
CA LYS A 302 -10.73 22.14 21.22
C LYS A 302 -10.44 23.62 21.35
N ASN A 303 -10.98 24.28 22.37
CA ASN A 303 -10.77 25.72 22.60
C ASN A 303 -11.10 26.59 21.36
N GLY A 304 -12.11 26.18 20.58
CA GLY A 304 -12.48 26.83 19.32
C GLY A 304 -11.56 26.54 18.13
N LYS A 305 -10.58 25.64 18.28
CA LYS A 305 -9.65 25.16 17.26
C LYS A 305 -10.06 23.81 16.70
N THR A 306 -9.97 23.69 15.38
CA THR A 306 -10.34 22.51 14.60
C THR A 306 -9.11 21.77 14.09
N LEU A 307 -9.30 20.63 13.43
CA LEU A 307 -8.24 19.96 12.67
C LEU A 307 -7.65 20.88 11.58
N ILE A 308 -8.48 21.74 10.97
CA ILE A 308 -8.01 22.69 9.96
C ILE A 308 -7.06 23.72 10.58
N ASP A 309 -7.39 24.27 11.74
CA ASP A 309 -6.46 25.15 12.47
C ASP A 309 -5.13 24.44 12.79
N GLY A 310 -5.22 23.20 13.28
CA GLY A 310 -4.07 22.36 13.61
C GLY A 310 -3.18 22.00 12.42
N ILE A 311 -3.76 21.92 11.21
CA ILE A 311 -3.00 21.73 9.97
C ILE A 311 -2.40 23.05 9.50
N MET A 312 -3.21 24.11 9.45
CA MET A 312 -2.82 25.40 8.84
C MET A 312 -1.68 26.08 9.59
N LYS A 313 -1.47 25.81 10.87
CA LYS A 313 -0.30 26.33 11.59
C LYS A 313 1.02 25.87 10.97
N TYR A 314 1.08 24.67 10.39
CA TYR A 314 2.29 24.11 9.77
C TYR A 314 2.56 24.64 8.35
N ARG A 315 1.68 25.48 7.82
CA ARG A 315 1.88 26.09 6.50
C ARG A 315 3.11 27.00 6.51
N ASN A 316 4.03 26.79 5.59
CA ASN A 316 5.15 27.67 5.38
C ASN A 316 4.72 28.86 4.50
N GLU A 317 4.54 30.02 5.13
CA GLU A 317 4.08 31.24 4.46
C GLU A 317 5.02 31.75 3.36
N ARG A 318 6.28 31.29 3.30
CA ARG A 318 7.25 31.72 2.28
C ARG A 318 7.05 31.06 0.93
N ASP A 319 6.62 29.80 0.92
CA ASP A 319 6.63 28.98 -0.29
C ASP A 319 5.32 28.22 -0.54
N GLY A 320 4.42 28.15 0.44
CA GLY A 320 3.11 27.49 0.34
C GLY A 320 3.12 25.99 0.65
N GLY A 321 4.29 25.39 0.89
CA GLY A 321 4.41 24.02 1.38
C GLY A 321 4.12 23.91 2.88
N PHE A 322 4.28 22.70 3.43
CA PHE A 322 4.02 22.42 4.85
C PHE A 322 5.25 21.85 5.55
N LEU A 323 5.48 22.32 6.77
CA LEU A 323 6.49 21.81 7.67
C LEU A 323 6.02 20.46 8.25
N HIS A 324 6.96 19.55 8.50
CA HIS A 324 6.66 18.32 9.26
C HIS A 324 6.34 18.64 10.72
N SER A 325 7.23 19.41 11.37
CA SER A 325 7.16 19.78 12.79
C SER A 325 7.93 21.08 13.02
N TYR A 326 7.69 21.73 14.17
CA TYR A 326 8.49 22.88 14.64
C TYR A 326 9.76 22.48 15.40
N THR A 327 9.99 21.19 15.59
CA THR A 327 11.18 20.68 16.26
C THR A 327 12.11 19.98 15.28
N TYR A 328 13.42 20.22 15.42
CA TYR A 328 14.42 19.43 14.71
C TYR A 328 14.46 18.01 15.29
N ASP A 329 14.48 17.01 14.44
CA ASP A 329 14.63 15.61 14.84
C ASP A 329 15.93 15.03 14.24
N PRO A 330 16.99 14.83 15.05
CA PRO A 330 18.23 14.21 14.58
C PRO A 330 18.05 12.79 14.02
N ALA A 331 16.99 12.07 14.42
CA ALA A 331 16.67 10.75 13.90
C ALA A 331 15.93 10.81 12.55
N ASN A 332 15.37 11.97 12.20
CA ASN A 332 14.72 12.26 10.92
C ASN A 332 15.28 13.57 10.32
N PRO A 333 16.42 13.52 9.58
CA PRO A 333 17.07 14.72 9.03
C PRO A 333 16.22 15.55 8.06
N SER A 334 15.10 14.99 7.58
CA SER A 334 14.12 15.70 6.75
C SER A 334 13.15 16.59 7.56
N SER A 335 13.11 16.43 8.88
CA SER A 335 12.34 17.26 9.82
C SER A 335 13.06 18.58 10.08
N LYS A 336 12.92 19.52 9.16
CA LYS A 336 13.44 20.88 9.28
C LYS A 336 12.30 21.84 9.65
N PRO A 337 12.36 22.54 10.80
CA PRO A 337 11.29 23.44 11.22
C PRO A 337 11.22 24.72 10.39
N ASP A 338 12.23 24.96 9.55
CA ASP A 338 12.41 26.13 8.71
C ASP A 338 12.33 25.79 7.22
N ALA A 339 11.87 24.60 6.83
CA ALA A 339 11.71 24.23 5.43
C ALA A 339 10.51 23.29 5.22
N SER A 340 9.79 23.51 4.13
CA SER A 340 8.69 22.65 3.70
C SER A 340 9.20 21.23 3.45
N ASN A 341 8.44 20.24 3.90
CA ASN A 341 8.77 18.82 3.79
C ASN A 341 7.88 18.15 2.72
N ASN A 342 8.48 17.25 1.93
CA ASN A 342 7.78 16.55 0.85
C ASN A 342 6.59 15.75 1.38
N MET A 343 6.81 14.84 2.33
CA MET A 343 5.75 13.98 2.87
C MET A 343 4.65 14.80 3.56
N ALA A 344 5.03 15.79 4.37
CA ALA A 344 4.09 16.70 5.01
C ALA A 344 3.19 17.40 3.99
N SER A 345 3.79 17.93 2.92
CA SER A 345 3.06 18.66 1.87
C SER A 345 2.21 17.73 1.00
N GLU A 346 2.74 16.57 0.62
CA GLU A 346 2.01 15.52 -0.13
C GLU A 346 0.78 15.04 0.62
N GLN A 347 0.92 14.72 1.91
CA GLN A 347 -0.20 14.27 2.72
C GLN A 347 -1.20 15.38 2.92
N THR A 348 -0.74 16.58 3.28
CA THR A 348 -1.62 17.74 3.46
C THR A 348 -2.41 18.03 2.18
N LEU A 349 -1.80 17.90 1.00
CA LEU A 349 -2.50 18.07 -0.27
C LEU A 349 -3.70 17.14 -0.39
N TYR A 350 -3.51 15.81 -0.31
CA TYR A 350 -4.64 14.89 -0.47
C TYR A 350 -5.63 14.97 0.70
N GLY A 351 -5.19 15.34 1.90
CA GLY A 351 -6.06 15.50 3.06
C GLY A 351 -6.99 16.71 2.95
N LEU A 352 -6.46 17.87 2.54
CA LEU A 352 -7.27 19.05 2.24
C LEU A 352 -8.19 18.80 1.05
N ILE A 353 -7.74 18.05 0.04
CA ILE A 353 -8.60 17.63 -1.08
C ILE A 353 -9.69 16.68 -0.60
N SER A 354 -9.40 15.75 0.32
CA SER A 354 -10.43 14.88 0.92
C SER A 354 -11.51 15.70 1.62
N TYR A 355 -11.11 16.74 2.36
CA TYR A 355 -12.04 17.67 3.00
C TYR A 355 -12.81 18.53 1.99
N TRP A 356 -12.15 19.05 0.96
CA TRP A 356 -12.79 19.77 -0.14
C TRP A 356 -13.84 18.90 -0.85
N ARG A 357 -13.53 17.63 -1.11
CA ARG A 357 -14.46 16.65 -1.70
C ARG A 357 -15.67 16.41 -0.80
N LEU A 358 -15.47 16.29 0.52
CA LEU A 358 -16.57 16.22 1.48
C LEU A 358 -17.49 17.46 1.36
N ARG A 359 -16.92 18.68 1.37
CA ARG A 359 -17.67 19.93 1.28
C ARG A 359 -18.47 20.07 -0.03
N ASN A 360 -17.99 19.42 -1.10
CA ASN A 360 -18.63 19.40 -2.40
C ASN A 360 -19.55 18.18 -2.62
N ASN A 361 -19.85 17.41 -1.56
CA ASN A 361 -20.70 16.21 -1.62
C ASN A 361 -20.24 15.16 -2.65
N MET A 362 -18.92 15.03 -2.81
CA MET A 362 -18.27 14.09 -3.70
C MET A 362 -17.84 12.84 -2.94
N ARG A 363 -17.61 11.74 -3.67
CA ARG A 363 -17.04 10.51 -3.12
C ARG A 363 -15.73 10.80 -2.39
N ASN A 364 -15.43 10.00 -1.36
CA ASN A 364 -14.17 10.14 -0.63
C ASN A 364 -12.95 9.99 -1.57
N VAL A 365 -11.78 10.41 -1.08
CA VAL A 365 -10.57 10.53 -1.89
C VAL A 365 -10.14 9.19 -2.54
N TYR A 366 -10.42 8.06 -1.90
CA TYR A 366 -10.04 6.73 -2.40
C TYR A 366 -11.14 5.98 -3.16
N ASP A 367 -12.36 6.51 -3.26
CA ASP A 367 -13.44 5.91 -4.03
C ASP A 367 -13.46 6.50 -5.45
N PHE A 368 -12.83 5.79 -6.39
CA PHE A 368 -12.65 6.17 -7.79
C PHE A 368 -13.83 5.81 -8.69
N ARG A 369 -14.90 5.24 -8.13
CA ARG A 369 -16.13 5.02 -8.90
C ARG A 369 -16.68 6.37 -9.40
N PRO A 370 -17.46 6.39 -10.48
CA PRO A 370 -18.14 7.60 -10.92
C PRO A 370 -18.89 8.26 -9.76
N GLU A 371 -18.83 9.60 -9.69
CA GLU A 371 -19.55 10.36 -8.67
C GLU A 371 -21.04 9.99 -8.64
N THR A 372 -21.66 10.06 -7.47
CA THR A 372 -23.09 9.76 -7.33
C THR A 372 -23.94 10.67 -8.21
N ASN A 373 -24.87 10.10 -8.96
CA ASN A 373 -25.85 10.89 -9.71
C ASN A 373 -26.97 11.35 -8.77
N GLN A 374 -26.86 12.59 -8.31
CA GLN A 374 -27.83 13.23 -7.40
C GLN A 374 -28.97 13.94 -8.15
N GLY A 375 -28.98 13.88 -9.49
CA GLY A 375 -29.86 14.67 -10.33
C GLY A 375 -31.09 13.93 -10.85
N GLU A 376 -31.15 12.60 -10.73
CA GLU A 376 -32.26 11.81 -11.28
C GLU A 376 -32.46 10.48 -10.55
N PHE A 377 -33.69 9.94 -10.61
CA PHE A 377 -33.91 8.51 -10.44
C PHE A 377 -33.66 7.82 -11.77
N VAL A 378 -33.02 6.66 -11.75
CA VAL A 378 -32.91 5.77 -12.93
C VAL A 378 -33.54 4.44 -12.55
N ILE A 379 -34.58 4.08 -13.27
CA ILE A 379 -35.35 2.85 -13.05
C ILE A 379 -35.16 1.92 -14.24
N ARG A 380 -34.95 0.62 -14.01
CA ARG A 380 -34.86 -0.39 -15.06
C ARG A 380 -36.06 -1.31 -15.02
N ALA A 381 -36.70 -1.53 -16.16
CA ALA A 381 -37.83 -2.46 -16.33
C ALA A 381 -37.82 -3.05 -17.75
N ASN A 382 -37.98 -4.38 -17.88
CA ASN A 382 -37.93 -5.11 -19.16
C ASN A 382 -36.74 -4.73 -20.08
N GLY A 383 -35.57 -4.45 -19.51
CA GLY A 383 -34.36 -4.06 -20.25
C GLY A 383 -34.26 -2.57 -20.64
N ASN A 384 -35.30 -1.78 -20.40
CA ASN A 384 -35.31 -0.32 -20.65
C ASN A 384 -34.96 0.47 -19.39
N ASN A 385 -34.33 1.64 -19.55
CA ASN A 385 -34.11 2.61 -18.48
C ASN A 385 -35.15 3.74 -18.57
N TYR A 386 -35.73 4.11 -17.43
CA TYR A 386 -36.67 5.21 -17.24
C TYR A 386 -36.01 6.22 -16.30
N ASN A 387 -35.76 7.42 -16.80
CA ASN A 387 -35.05 8.46 -16.05
C ASN A 387 -36.04 9.53 -15.59
N ILE A 388 -35.96 9.91 -14.32
CA ILE A 388 -36.79 10.96 -13.73
C ILE A 388 -35.85 12.01 -13.13
N ALA A 389 -35.70 13.14 -13.81
CA ALA A 389 -34.93 14.27 -13.29
C ALA A 389 -35.55 14.81 -12.00
N VAL A 390 -34.71 15.04 -10.99
CA VAL A 390 -35.08 15.51 -9.66
C VAL A 390 -35.05 17.03 -9.66
N ASN A 391 -36.14 17.63 -9.19
CA ASN A 391 -36.22 19.05 -8.89
C ASN A 391 -36.16 19.23 -7.37
N LYS A 392 -35.31 20.17 -6.90
CA LYS A 392 -35.09 20.43 -5.47
C LYS A 392 -36.37 20.80 -4.70
N ASP A 393 -37.37 21.36 -5.39
CA ASP A 393 -38.63 21.81 -4.80
C ASP A 393 -39.76 20.77 -4.89
N LYS A 394 -39.50 19.60 -5.50
CA LYS A 394 -40.51 18.57 -5.78
C LYS A 394 -40.19 17.27 -5.02
N GLN A 395 -41.18 16.79 -4.27
CA GLN A 395 -41.09 15.53 -3.52
C GLN A 395 -41.91 14.38 -4.13
N VAL A 396 -42.83 14.66 -5.04
CA VAL A 396 -43.73 13.65 -5.65
C VAL A 396 -43.46 13.56 -7.15
N TYR A 397 -43.16 12.37 -7.65
CA TYR A 397 -42.83 12.06 -9.05
C TYR A 397 -43.78 11.00 -9.61
N SER A 398 -43.78 10.81 -10.92
CA SER A 398 -44.60 9.79 -11.60
C SER A 398 -43.70 8.94 -12.49
N LEU A 399 -43.93 7.63 -12.46
CA LEU A 399 -43.30 6.63 -13.30
C LEU A 399 -44.40 5.89 -14.06
N GLU A 400 -44.44 6.08 -15.38
CA GLU A 400 -45.36 5.36 -16.26
C GLU A 400 -44.67 4.10 -16.80
N LEU A 401 -45.29 2.94 -16.60
CA LEU A 401 -44.78 1.64 -17.03
C LEU A 401 -45.83 0.92 -17.91
N PRO A 402 -45.41 0.18 -18.95
CA PRO A 402 -46.33 -0.66 -19.72
C PRO A 402 -46.98 -1.79 -18.88
N SER A 403 -48.20 -2.22 -19.21
CA SER A 403 -48.91 -3.33 -18.54
C SER A 403 -48.23 -4.69 -18.55
N ASN A 404 -47.26 -4.92 -19.44
CA ASN A 404 -46.47 -6.14 -19.47
C ASN A 404 -45.24 -6.09 -18.55
N VAL A 405 -44.92 -4.94 -17.94
CA VAL A 405 -43.87 -4.85 -16.93
C VAL A 405 -44.43 -5.39 -15.62
N LYS A 406 -43.91 -6.54 -15.18
CA LYS A 406 -44.29 -7.16 -13.90
C LYS A 406 -43.46 -6.64 -12.73
N SER A 407 -42.24 -6.22 -13.01
CA SER A 407 -41.31 -5.72 -12.01
C SER A 407 -40.33 -4.69 -12.60
N PHE A 408 -39.77 -3.87 -11.71
CA PHE A 408 -38.73 -2.89 -12.02
C PHE A 408 -37.72 -2.82 -10.87
N SER A 409 -36.60 -2.13 -11.08
CA SER A 409 -35.62 -1.87 -10.03
C SER A 409 -35.04 -0.46 -10.15
N PHE A 410 -34.75 0.20 -9.03
CA PHE A 410 -33.97 1.44 -9.06
C PHE A 410 -32.49 1.12 -9.31
N VAL A 411 -31.94 1.61 -10.42
CA VAL A 411 -30.50 1.54 -10.74
C VAL A 411 -29.77 2.76 -10.18
N ASN A 412 -30.48 3.90 -10.07
CA ASN A 412 -30.00 5.10 -9.39
C ASN A 412 -31.11 5.71 -8.53
N ILE A 413 -30.71 6.19 -7.36
CA ILE A 413 -31.49 7.05 -6.46
C ILE A 413 -30.63 8.30 -6.22
N PRO A 414 -31.20 9.51 -6.21
CA PRO A 414 -30.48 10.79 -6.12
C PRO A 414 -29.90 11.05 -4.72
N MET A 415 -29.05 10.15 -4.25
CA MET A 415 -28.45 10.17 -2.93
C MET A 415 -26.98 10.60 -3.03
N GLY A 416 -26.50 11.33 -2.03
CA GLY A 416 -25.07 11.63 -1.88
C GLY A 416 -24.25 10.37 -1.57
N PRO A 417 -22.92 10.44 -1.66
CA PRO A 417 -22.01 9.30 -1.45
C PRO A 417 -22.06 8.71 -0.04
N TYR A 418 -22.60 9.47 0.91
CA TYR A 418 -22.68 9.12 2.33
C TYR A 418 -24.10 8.85 2.82
N ASP A 419 -25.08 9.00 1.93
CA ASP A 419 -26.49 8.82 2.25
C ASP A 419 -26.88 7.35 2.17
N THR A 420 -27.98 6.99 2.83
CA THR A 420 -28.60 5.67 2.74
C THR A 420 -30.04 5.81 2.26
N SER A 421 -30.58 4.75 1.64
CA SER A 421 -31.99 4.70 1.25
C SER A 421 -32.67 3.48 1.82
N ASN A 422 -33.96 3.60 2.16
CA ASN A 422 -34.82 2.47 2.48
C ASN A 422 -35.06 1.52 1.30
N ILE A 423 -34.78 1.96 0.07
CA ILE A 423 -34.86 1.14 -1.14
C ILE A 423 -33.45 0.74 -1.57
N SER A 424 -33.20 -0.57 -1.65
CA SER A 424 -31.94 -1.11 -2.16
C SER A 424 -31.87 -1.00 -3.68
N LEU A 425 -30.74 -0.52 -4.19
CA LEU A 425 -30.49 -0.45 -5.63
C LEU A 425 -30.47 -1.86 -6.23
N ASN A 426 -30.97 -1.98 -7.46
CA ASN A 426 -31.10 -3.21 -8.24
C ASN A 426 -31.96 -4.31 -7.60
N SER A 427 -32.66 -4.02 -6.49
CA SER A 427 -33.67 -4.93 -5.95
C SER A 427 -34.96 -4.85 -6.76
N GLU A 428 -35.54 -6.01 -7.02
CA GLU A 428 -36.76 -6.16 -7.80
C GLU A 428 -38.00 -5.69 -6.99
N ILE A 429 -38.81 -4.83 -7.60
CA ILE A 429 -40.05 -4.29 -7.04
C ILE A 429 -41.19 -4.64 -8.00
N ASN A 430 -42.24 -5.26 -7.50
CA ASN A 430 -43.42 -5.61 -8.29
C ASN A 430 -44.17 -4.36 -8.74
N VAL A 431 -44.58 -4.33 -10.01
CA VAL A 431 -45.46 -3.29 -10.55
C VAL A 431 -46.87 -3.50 -10.03
N VAL A 432 -47.41 -2.46 -9.39
CA VAL A 432 -48.81 -2.39 -8.97
C VAL A 432 -49.34 -1.04 -9.45
N ASP A 433 -50.35 -1.05 -10.32
CA ASP A 433 -50.92 0.19 -10.86
C ASP A 433 -51.44 1.10 -9.73
N LYS A 434 -51.21 2.41 -9.87
CA LYS A 434 -51.54 3.45 -8.88
C LYS A 434 -50.84 3.30 -7.53
N ASN A 435 -49.90 2.37 -7.40
CA ASN A 435 -49.09 2.24 -6.19
C ASN A 435 -48.14 3.43 -6.04
N LYS A 436 -47.76 3.70 -4.79
CA LYS A 436 -46.88 4.80 -4.41
C LYS A 436 -45.64 4.24 -3.73
N ILE A 437 -44.48 4.45 -4.33
CA ILE A 437 -43.22 4.05 -3.72
C ILE A 437 -42.69 5.21 -2.88
N GLN A 438 -42.58 4.98 -1.56
CA GLN A 438 -41.97 5.93 -0.63
C GLN A 438 -40.47 5.67 -0.53
N ILE A 439 -39.68 6.66 -0.93
CA ILE A 439 -38.22 6.63 -0.88
C ILE A 439 -37.77 7.60 0.20
N GLU A 440 -37.17 7.08 1.25
CA GLU A 440 -36.51 7.84 2.30
C GLU A 440 -35.00 7.79 2.07
N ILE A 441 -34.38 8.97 1.98
CA ILE A 441 -32.92 9.12 1.91
C ILE A 441 -32.47 9.76 3.22
N LYS A 442 -31.59 9.08 3.95
CA LYS A 442 -31.02 9.55 5.22
C LYS A 442 -29.56 9.93 5.02
N ASN A 443 -29.22 11.15 5.39
CA ASN A 443 -27.82 11.57 5.44
C ASN A 443 -27.13 11.08 6.72
N ARG A 444 -25.82 11.31 6.86
CA ARG A 444 -25.04 10.87 8.03
C ARG A 444 -25.44 11.50 9.35
N LYS A 445 -26.19 12.62 9.34
CA LYS A 445 -26.77 13.22 10.56
C LYS A 445 -28.14 12.64 10.91
N ASN A 446 -28.56 11.58 10.23
CA ASN A 446 -29.92 11.01 10.27
C ASN A 446 -31.03 11.98 9.82
N GLU A 447 -30.69 13.07 9.15
CA GLU A 447 -31.69 13.94 8.53
C GLU A 447 -32.29 13.20 7.33
N THR A 448 -33.62 13.18 7.24
CA THR A 448 -34.35 12.37 6.25
C THR A 448 -35.00 13.26 5.19
N LYS A 449 -34.71 12.99 3.92
CA LYS A 449 -35.47 13.51 2.77
C LYS A 449 -36.42 12.42 2.26
N LYS A 450 -37.68 12.77 1.99
CA LYS A 450 -38.70 11.84 1.52
C LYS A 450 -39.13 12.19 0.09
N TYR A 451 -39.25 11.16 -0.73
CA TYR A 451 -39.76 11.22 -2.09
C TYR A 451 -40.87 10.18 -2.29
N GLU A 452 -41.86 10.51 -3.11
CA GLU A 452 -42.92 9.61 -3.55
C GLU A 452 -42.81 9.42 -5.06
N VAL A 453 -42.79 8.18 -5.55
CA VAL A 453 -42.88 7.85 -6.98
C VAL A 453 -44.19 7.10 -7.24
N ASN A 454 -45.11 7.74 -7.96
CA ASN A 454 -46.41 7.19 -8.33
C ASN A 454 -46.31 6.30 -9.57
N ILE A 455 -46.79 5.06 -9.50
CA ILE A 455 -46.75 4.11 -10.61
C ILE A 455 -48.05 4.18 -11.41
N LYS A 456 -47.95 4.21 -12.74
CA LYS A 456 -49.10 4.15 -13.66
C LYS A 456 -48.89 3.12 -14.76
N VAL A 457 -49.89 2.28 -15.00
CA VAL A 457 -49.84 1.12 -15.92
C VAL A 457 -50.85 1.27 -17.08
N THR A 458 -50.50 0.87 -18.32
CA THR A 458 -51.37 1.01 -19.53
C THR A 458 -51.45 -0.24 -20.43
N ASP A 459 -52.63 -0.51 -21.04
CA ASP A 459 -53.08 -1.84 -21.54
C ASP A 459 -52.96 -2.18 -23.05
N GLU A 460 -52.42 -1.31 -23.92
CA GLU A 460 -52.43 -1.48 -25.39
C GLU A 460 -51.51 -2.61 -25.96
N ALA A 461 -50.90 -3.44 -25.11
CA ALA A 461 -49.70 -4.20 -25.44
C ALA A 461 -49.87 -5.72 -25.70
N ARG A 462 -51.03 -6.34 -25.45
CA ARG A 462 -51.10 -7.81 -25.23
C ARG A 462 -51.10 -8.72 -26.49
N VAL A 463 -51.85 -8.40 -27.54
CA VAL A 463 -51.84 -9.15 -28.83
C VAL A 463 -50.60 -8.79 -29.66
N ASN A 464 -50.23 -7.49 -29.62
CA ASN A 464 -48.98 -7.01 -30.18
C ASN A 464 -47.76 -7.64 -29.49
N ASP A 465 -47.79 -7.97 -28.20
CA ASP A 465 -46.69 -8.69 -27.53
C ASP A 465 -46.43 -10.07 -28.17
N VAL A 466 -47.48 -10.87 -28.43
CA VAL A 466 -47.33 -12.19 -29.06
C VAL A 466 -46.84 -12.08 -30.51
N ILE A 467 -47.43 -11.16 -31.30
CA ILE A 467 -46.97 -10.87 -32.67
C ILE A 467 -45.53 -10.35 -32.65
N ASN A 468 -45.17 -9.47 -31.72
CA ASN A 468 -43.84 -8.89 -31.60
C ASN A 468 -42.81 -9.90 -31.13
N VAL A 469 -43.09 -10.78 -30.17
CA VAL A 469 -42.12 -11.83 -29.76
C VAL A 469 -41.93 -12.88 -30.85
N ILE A 470 -42.94 -13.17 -31.68
CA ILE A 470 -42.80 -14.02 -32.89
C ILE A 470 -42.04 -13.26 -34.00
N ASN A 471 -42.31 -11.97 -34.21
CA ASN A 471 -41.55 -11.13 -35.16
C ASN A 471 -40.08 -11.00 -34.75
N ASN A 472 -39.83 -10.89 -33.45
CA ASN A 472 -38.51 -10.84 -32.83
C ASN A 472 -37.91 -12.24 -32.59
N LEU A 473 -38.52 -13.31 -33.12
CA LEU A 473 -37.78 -14.56 -33.33
C LEU A 473 -36.72 -14.28 -34.38
N SER A 474 -35.50 -14.65 -34.04
CA SER A 474 -34.36 -14.56 -34.93
C SER A 474 -34.66 -15.29 -36.24
N GLU A 475 -34.21 -14.76 -37.37
CA GLU A 475 -34.25 -15.48 -38.65
C GLU A 475 -33.34 -16.72 -38.62
N THR A 476 -32.28 -16.64 -37.81
CA THR A 476 -31.35 -17.71 -37.50
C THR A 476 -31.73 -18.36 -36.18
N ILE A 477 -32.32 -19.56 -36.25
CA ILE A 477 -32.73 -20.33 -35.09
C ILE A 477 -31.55 -21.13 -34.53
N THR A 478 -31.43 -21.17 -33.22
CA THR A 478 -30.39 -21.92 -32.49
C THR A 478 -31.03 -22.87 -31.48
N LEU A 479 -30.25 -23.81 -30.94
CA LEU A 479 -30.72 -24.73 -29.90
C LEU A 479 -31.14 -24.01 -28.60
N ALA A 480 -30.53 -22.85 -28.28
CA ALA A 480 -30.88 -22.04 -27.11
C ALA A 480 -32.27 -21.40 -27.23
N ASP A 481 -32.78 -21.25 -28.46
CA ASP A 481 -34.13 -20.78 -28.70
C ASP A 481 -35.18 -21.83 -28.33
N GLU A 482 -34.82 -23.07 -27.96
CA GLU A 482 -35.79 -24.12 -27.62
C GLU A 482 -36.77 -23.67 -26.55
N LYS A 483 -36.28 -23.10 -25.44
CA LYS A 483 -37.14 -22.62 -24.37
C LYS A 483 -37.98 -21.42 -24.82
N LYS A 484 -37.39 -20.47 -25.55
CA LYS A 484 -38.10 -19.30 -26.08
C LYS A 484 -39.17 -19.68 -27.11
N ILE A 485 -38.86 -20.59 -28.02
CA ILE A 485 -39.78 -21.13 -29.03
C ILE A 485 -40.89 -21.92 -28.33
N THR A 486 -40.57 -22.66 -27.27
CA THR A 486 -41.56 -23.37 -26.44
C THR A 486 -42.46 -22.39 -25.68
N GLU A 487 -41.90 -21.39 -25.00
CA GLU A 487 -42.63 -20.34 -24.27
C GLU A 487 -43.46 -19.47 -25.21
N ILE A 488 -42.95 -19.12 -26.41
CA ILE A 488 -43.72 -18.40 -27.44
C ILE A 488 -44.83 -19.30 -27.97
N SER A 489 -44.58 -20.60 -28.10
CA SER A 489 -45.62 -21.57 -28.49
C SER A 489 -46.69 -21.70 -27.41
N GLU A 490 -46.30 -21.73 -26.14
CA GLU A 490 -47.22 -21.76 -24.99
C GLU A 490 -48.00 -20.44 -24.90
N LYS A 491 -47.34 -19.29 -25.05
CA LYS A 491 -47.99 -17.96 -25.11
C LYS A 491 -49.00 -17.87 -26.24
N PHE A 492 -48.62 -18.35 -27.44
CA PHE A 492 -49.53 -18.44 -28.58
C PHE A 492 -50.69 -19.41 -28.29
N ASN A 493 -50.41 -20.58 -27.71
CA ASN A 493 -51.41 -21.59 -27.37
C ASN A 493 -52.38 -21.13 -26.26
N ASN A 494 -51.94 -20.23 -25.38
CA ASN A 494 -52.71 -19.64 -24.28
C ASN A 494 -53.56 -18.44 -24.71
N LEU A 495 -53.43 -17.95 -25.96
CA LEU A 495 -54.38 -16.99 -26.52
C LEU A 495 -55.77 -17.61 -26.69
N SER A 496 -56.82 -16.78 -26.61
CA SER A 496 -58.17 -17.20 -26.99
C SER A 496 -58.22 -17.55 -28.49
N ASP A 497 -59.13 -18.41 -28.91
CA ASP A 497 -59.21 -18.81 -30.32
C ASP A 497 -59.46 -17.60 -31.24
N SER A 498 -60.24 -16.61 -30.77
CA SER A 498 -60.45 -15.34 -31.50
C SER A 498 -59.21 -14.42 -31.58
N ASP A 499 -58.24 -14.59 -30.67
CA ASP A 499 -57.00 -13.80 -30.65
C ASP A 499 -55.84 -14.51 -31.36
N LYS A 500 -55.84 -15.84 -31.40
CA LYS A 500 -54.91 -16.62 -32.23
C LYS A 500 -55.08 -16.31 -33.72
N GLU A 501 -56.32 -16.12 -34.16
CA GLU A 501 -56.65 -15.71 -35.54
C GLU A 501 -56.08 -14.33 -35.92
N LYS A 502 -55.80 -13.48 -34.92
CA LYS A 502 -55.20 -12.15 -35.14
C LYS A 502 -53.66 -12.18 -35.20
N VAL A 503 -53.02 -13.30 -34.86
CA VAL A 503 -51.55 -13.46 -34.92
C VAL A 503 -51.15 -13.87 -36.34
N THR A 504 -50.85 -12.88 -37.17
CA THR A 504 -50.64 -13.04 -38.62
C THR A 504 -49.32 -13.69 -39.02
N ASN A 505 -48.36 -13.83 -38.09
CA ASN A 505 -46.99 -14.26 -38.36
C ASN A 505 -46.64 -15.67 -37.83
N ILE A 506 -47.65 -16.51 -37.59
CA ILE A 506 -47.48 -17.84 -36.98
C ILE A 506 -46.57 -18.80 -37.77
N GLU A 507 -46.52 -18.66 -39.10
CA GLU A 507 -45.64 -19.48 -39.96
C GLU A 507 -44.15 -19.29 -39.64
N LYS A 508 -43.77 -18.12 -39.11
CA LYS A 508 -42.41 -17.86 -38.64
C LYS A 508 -42.06 -18.73 -37.43
N LEU A 509 -43.01 -18.95 -36.52
CA LEU A 509 -42.83 -19.83 -35.36
C LEU A 509 -42.79 -21.32 -35.78
N ASN A 510 -43.64 -21.74 -36.71
CA ASN A 510 -43.65 -23.12 -37.22
C ASN A 510 -42.35 -23.46 -37.95
N SER A 511 -41.89 -22.55 -38.82
CA SER A 511 -40.59 -22.65 -39.48
C SER A 511 -39.45 -22.70 -38.46
N ALA A 512 -39.56 -21.94 -37.37
CA ALA A 512 -38.58 -21.97 -36.29
C ALA A 512 -38.52 -23.32 -35.56
N LYS A 513 -39.68 -23.95 -35.29
CA LYS A 513 -39.76 -25.30 -34.72
C LYS A 513 -39.14 -26.37 -35.60
N GLN A 514 -39.39 -26.32 -36.92
CA GLN A 514 -38.81 -27.28 -37.86
C GLN A 514 -37.28 -27.12 -37.96
N LYS A 515 -36.79 -25.88 -38.03
CA LYS A 515 -35.35 -25.58 -37.99
C LYS A 515 -34.73 -26.08 -36.68
N LEU A 516 -35.39 -25.86 -35.54
CA LEU A 516 -34.94 -26.35 -34.25
C LEU A 516 -34.85 -27.88 -34.21
N GLN A 517 -35.83 -28.59 -34.77
CA GLN A 517 -35.80 -30.05 -34.86
C GLN A 517 -34.63 -30.55 -35.74
N LYS A 518 -34.42 -29.93 -36.91
CA LYS A 518 -33.27 -30.26 -37.76
C LYS A 518 -31.93 -30.01 -37.07
N LEU A 519 -31.83 -28.93 -36.28
CA LEU A 519 -30.65 -28.65 -35.46
C LEU A 519 -30.43 -29.70 -34.36
N LYS A 520 -31.50 -30.27 -33.79
CA LYS A 520 -31.40 -31.41 -32.84
C LYS A 520 -30.86 -32.67 -33.52
N ASP A 521 -31.34 -32.97 -34.72
CA ASP A 521 -30.88 -34.13 -35.50
C ASP A 521 -29.42 -33.96 -35.98
N GLU A 522 -29.00 -32.73 -36.29
CA GLU A 522 -27.61 -32.39 -36.61
C GLU A 522 -26.69 -32.44 -35.39
N LEU A 523 -27.18 -32.01 -34.22
CA LEU A 523 -26.48 -32.09 -32.93
C LEU A 523 -26.18 -33.55 -32.54
N GLU A 524 -27.09 -34.48 -32.81
CA GLU A 524 -26.86 -35.92 -32.54
C GLU A 524 -25.68 -36.47 -33.35
N LYS A 525 -25.58 -36.10 -34.64
CA LYS A 525 -24.43 -36.46 -35.48
C LYS A 525 -23.13 -35.79 -35.02
N GLU A 526 -23.21 -34.52 -34.61
CA GLU A 526 -22.07 -33.78 -34.05
C GLU A 526 -21.58 -34.40 -32.73
N ASN A 527 -22.49 -34.90 -31.88
CA ASN A 527 -22.15 -35.56 -30.62
C ASN A 527 -21.31 -36.82 -30.83
N ILE A 528 -21.58 -37.60 -31.88
CA ILE A 528 -20.77 -38.78 -32.24
C ILE A 528 -19.35 -38.37 -32.67
N ILE A 529 -19.21 -37.28 -33.43
CA ILE A 529 -17.90 -36.74 -33.83
C ILE A 529 -17.13 -36.20 -32.61
N LYS A 530 -17.81 -35.46 -31.73
CA LYS A 530 -17.24 -34.93 -30.47
C LYS A 530 -16.78 -36.06 -29.54
N GLN A 531 -17.58 -37.13 -29.40
CA GLN A 531 -17.20 -38.33 -28.64
C GLN A 531 -15.85 -38.88 -29.11
N LYS A 532 -15.71 -39.14 -30.42
CA LYS A 532 -14.46 -39.66 -30.99
C LYS A 532 -13.28 -38.72 -30.75
N ALA A 533 -13.46 -37.43 -31.00
CA ALA A 533 -12.41 -36.43 -30.80
C ALA A 533 -11.94 -36.33 -29.34
N ILE A 534 -12.86 -36.42 -28.37
CA ILE A 534 -12.52 -36.40 -26.94
C ILE A 534 -11.74 -37.66 -26.55
N LEU A 535 -12.17 -38.84 -27.00
CA LEU A 535 -11.44 -40.09 -26.75
C LEU A 535 -10.00 -40.02 -27.28
N ASP A 536 -9.81 -39.55 -28.52
CA ASP A 536 -8.48 -39.38 -29.12
C ASP A 536 -7.60 -38.40 -28.31
N LYS A 537 -8.19 -37.32 -27.76
CA LYS A 537 -7.47 -36.36 -26.91
C LYS A 537 -7.08 -36.96 -25.56
N ILE A 538 -7.91 -37.81 -24.97
CA ILE A 538 -7.63 -38.52 -23.71
C ILE A 538 -6.49 -39.53 -23.89
N GLU A 539 -6.44 -40.22 -25.03
CA GLU A 539 -5.34 -41.15 -25.35
C GLU A 539 -4.00 -40.44 -25.56
N LYS A 540 -4.03 -39.19 -26.02
CA LYS A 540 -2.84 -38.34 -26.24
C LYS A 540 -2.38 -37.56 -25.02
N LEU A 541 -2.97 -37.78 -23.85
CA LEU A 541 -2.47 -37.17 -22.61
C LEU A 541 -1.04 -37.64 -22.31
N PRO A 542 -0.18 -36.76 -21.76
CA PRO A 542 1.19 -37.12 -21.47
C PRO A 542 1.25 -38.23 -20.42
N LYS A 543 2.27 -39.10 -20.54
CA LYS A 543 2.52 -40.15 -19.55
C LYS A 543 3.02 -39.59 -18.21
N ALA A 544 3.81 -38.51 -18.28
CA ALA A 544 4.25 -37.76 -17.11
C ALA A 544 3.28 -36.60 -16.87
N ILE A 545 2.43 -36.76 -15.87
CA ILE A 545 1.42 -35.77 -15.46
C ILE A 545 2.08 -34.66 -14.64
N SER A 546 1.68 -33.42 -14.89
CA SER A 546 2.16 -32.21 -14.21
C SER A 546 0.99 -31.26 -13.92
N ILE A 547 1.24 -30.23 -13.11
CA ILE A 547 0.24 -29.20 -12.79
C ILE A 547 -0.28 -28.49 -14.05
N ASP A 548 0.57 -28.30 -15.07
CA ASP A 548 0.19 -27.67 -16.35
C ASP A 548 -0.94 -28.41 -17.08
N ASP A 549 -1.07 -29.72 -16.84
CA ASP A 549 -2.07 -30.55 -17.51
C ASP A 549 -3.47 -30.38 -16.91
N LYS A 550 -3.59 -29.74 -15.72
CA LYS A 550 -4.84 -29.61 -14.97
C LYS A 550 -5.98 -29.01 -15.78
N ALA A 551 -5.73 -27.89 -16.46
CA ALA A 551 -6.74 -27.22 -17.26
C ALA A 551 -7.26 -28.12 -18.38
N LYS A 552 -6.34 -28.80 -19.09
CA LYS A 552 -6.67 -29.72 -20.17
C LYS A 552 -7.43 -30.95 -19.68
N VAL A 553 -7.02 -31.53 -18.55
CA VAL A 553 -7.71 -32.68 -17.94
C VAL A 553 -9.10 -32.29 -17.46
N SER A 554 -9.25 -31.12 -16.84
CA SER A 554 -10.54 -30.58 -16.40
C SER A 554 -11.47 -30.28 -17.59
N GLU A 555 -10.96 -29.65 -18.66
CA GLU A 555 -11.70 -29.41 -19.89
C GLU A 555 -12.18 -30.73 -20.52
N LEU A 556 -11.31 -31.75 -20.59
CA LEU A 556 -11.66 -33.08 -21.10
C LEU A 556 -12.71 -33.76 -20.22
N LEU A 557 -12.61 -33.63 -18.89
CA LEU A 557 -13.58 -34.21 -17.96
C LEU A 557 -14.95 -33.54 -18.10
N ASN A 558 -14.99 -32.21 -18.20
CA ASN A 558 -16.22 -31.45 -18.42
C ASN A 558 -16.85 -31.77 -19.78
N SER A 559 -16.03 -31.79 -20.84
CA SER A 559 -16.47 -32.15 -22.19
C SER A 559 -17.01 -33.57 -22.25
N LEU A 560 -16.35 -34.51 -21.57
CA LEU A 560 -16.81 -35.90 -21.46
C LEU A 560 -18.14 -35.99 -20.70
N ASN A 561 -18.26 -35.28 -19.57
CA ASN A 561 -19.48 -35.28 -18.74
C ASN A 561 -20.69 -34.72 -19.49
N ALA A 562 -20.50 -33.68 -20.31
CA ALA A 562 -21.56 -33.01 -21.08
C ALA A 562 -22.15 -33.84 -22.22
N LEU A 563 -21.46 -34.90 -22.67
CA LEU A 563 -21.98 -35.81 -23.70
C LEU A 563 -23.11 -36.69 -23.16
N ALA A 564 -23.99 -37.17 -24.03
CA ALA A 564 -24.92 -38.25 -23.68
C ALA A 564 -24.16 -39.51 -23.21
N ASP A 565 -24.83 -40.42 -22.51
CA ASP A 565 -24.18 -41.64 -22.00
C ASP A 565 -23.77 -42.60 -23.12
N PHE A 566 -22.62 -43.27 -22.99
CA PHE A 566 -22.10 -44.24 -23.97
C PHE A 566 -21.10 -45.24 -23.34
N PRO A 567 -20.87 -46.42 -23.94
CA PRO A 567 -20.19 -47.56 -23.28
C PRO A 567 -18.79 -47.33 -22.70
N LYS A 568 -18.03 -46.32 -23.18
CA LYS A 568 -16.66 -46.00 -22.68
C LYS A 568 -16.61 -44.77 -21.77
N LYS A 569 -17.73 -44.07 -21.58
CA LYS A 569 -17.77 -42.79 -20.86
C LYS A 569 -17.32 -42.95 -19.42
N LYS A 570 -17.80 -43.99 -18.74
CA LYS A 570 -17.48 -44.28 -17.35
C LYS A 570 -15.98 -44.52 -17.14
N ASP A 571 -15.38 -45.43 -17.90
CA ASP A 571 -13.96 -45.79 -17.75
C ASP A 571 -13.03 -44.59 -18.03
N MET A 572 -13.35 -43.79 -19.05
CA MET A 572 -12.56 -42.59 -19.38
C MET A 572 -12.72 -41.49 -18.33
N ARG A 573 -13.91 -41.37 -17.73
CA ARG A 573 -14.16 -40.47 -16.61
C ARG A 573 -13.32 -40.89 -15.41
N GLU A 574 -13.33 -42.17 -15.04
CA GLU A 574 -12.51 -42.69 -13.93
C GLU A 574 -11.01 -42.46 -14.16
N LYS A 575 -10.53 -42.67 -15.40
CA LYS A 575 -9.14 -42.35 -15.77
C LYS A 575 -8.80 -40.87 -15.58
N LEU A 576 -9.66 -39.96 -16.06
CA LEU A 576 -9.43 -38.52 -15.93
C LEU A 576 -9.52 -38.05 -14.47
N VAL A 577 -10.42 -38.63 -13.68
CA VAL A 577 -10.52 -38.36 -12.23
C VAL A 577 -9.25 -38.81 -11.52
N SER A 578 -8.74 -40.02 -11.80
CA SER A 578 -7.48 -40.49 -11.20
C SER A 578 -6.28 -39.62 -11.60
N ILE A 579 -6.23 -39.13 -12.84
CA ILE A 579 -5.20 -38.15 -13.26
C ILE A 579 -5.36 -36.83 -12.48
N MET A 580 -6.59 -36.36 -12.27
CA MET A 580 -6.85 -35.16 -11.46
C MET A 580 -6.38 -35.31 -10.02
N GLU A 581 -6.65 -36.46 -9.38
CA GLU A 581 -6.17 -36.76 -8.03
C GLU A 581 -4.63 -36.76 -7.95
N GLN A 582 -3.94 -37.28 -8.97
CA GLN A 582 -2.47 -37.22 -9.04
C GLN A 582 -1.97 -35.77 -9.16
N ILE A 583 -2.64 -34.95 -9.98
CA ILE A 583 -2.32 -33.52 -10.10
C ILE A 583 -2.52 -32.82 -8.75
N GLU A 584 -3.62 -33.10 -8.05
CA GLU A 584 -3.91 -32.53 -6.73
C GLU A 584 -2.85 -32.92 -5.69
N GLU A 585 -2.32 -34.15 -5.74
CA GLU A 585 -1.22 -34.58 -4.87
C GLU A 585 0.07 -33.80 -5.18
N ILE A 586 0.38 -33.58 -6.45
CA ILE A 586 1.53 -32.76 -6.88
C ILE A 586 1.35 -31.31 -6.43
N GLU A 587 0.18 -30.71 -6.62
CA GLU A 587 -0.17 -29.38 -6.13
C GLU A 587 0.01 -29.29 -4.61
N SER A 588 -0.41 -30.31 -3.87
CA SER A 588 -0.21 -30.37 -2.41
C SER A 588 1.28 -30.43 -2.03
N LYS A 589 2.12 -31.14 -2.79
CA LYS A 589 3.57 -31.19 -2.57
C LYS A 589 4.23 -29.86 -2.86
N VAL A 590 3.89 -29.24 -4.01
CA VAL A 590 4.37 -27.90 -4.39
C VAL A 590 3.95 -26.88 -3.34
N LYS A 591 2.68 -26.88 -2.94
CA LYS A 591 2.16 -26.00 -1.88
C LYS A 591 2.87 -26.23 -0.55
N SER A 592 3.07 -27.47 -0.12
CA SER A 592 3.77 -27.78 1.13
C SER A 592 5.23 -27.32 1.10
N LEU A 593 5.90 -27.44 -0.05
CA LEU A 593 7.26 -26.93 -0.22
C LEU A 593 7.27 -25.40 -0.17
N ASP A 594 6.33 -24.75 -0.85
CA ASP A 594 6.22 -23.31 -0.89
C ASP A 594 5.90 -22.72 0.50
N ASP A 595 4.98 -23.34 1.24
CA ASP A 595 4.66 -23.03 2.63
C ASP A 595 5.90 -23.19 3.54
N LYS A 596 6.71 -24.22 3.30
CA LYS A 596 7.97 -24.44 4.03
C LYS A 596 9.02 -23.38 3.70
N ILE A 597 9.20 -23.03 2.42
CA ILE A 597 10.08 -21.93 2.01
C ILE A 597 9.66 -20.64 2.71
N PHE A 598 8.36 -20.35 2.70
CA PHE A 598 7.80 -19.17 3.32
C PHE A 598 8.00 -19.13 4.85
N GLY A 599 7.85 -20.28 5.53
CA GLY A 599 8.01 -20.39 6.97
C GLY A 599 9.48 -20.36 7.43
N ASP A 600 10.35 -21.07 6.71
CA ASP A 600 11.73 -21.33 7.16
C ASP A 600 12.73 -20.28 6.65
N ILE A 601 12.43 -19.55 5.57
CA ILE A 601 13.37 -18.60 4.94
C ILE A 601 12.91 -17.15 5.16
N ASP A 602 13.56 -16.45 6.11
CA ASP A 602 13.40 -15.00 6.29
C ASP A 602 14.41 -14.21 5.45
N PRO A 603 14.03 -13.64 4.29
CA PRO A 603 14.96 -12.96 3.40
C PRO A 603 15.55 -11.68 4.01
N MET A 604 14.95 -11.16 5.08
CA MET A 604 15.46 -9.99 5.82
C MET A 604 16.51 -10.39 6.88
N ASN A 605 16.67 -11.68 7.17
CA ASN A 605 17.54 -12.14 8.26
C ASN A 605 18.14 -13.53 7.98
N ILE A 606 18.67 -13.74 6.76
CA ILE A 606 19.37 -14.98 6.43
C ILE A 606 20.76 -14.98 7.05
N THR A 607 21.08 -16.04 7.78
CA THR A 607 22.36 -16.27 8.45
C THR A 607 22.86 -17.69 8.19
N LEU A 608 24.07 -18.02 8.66
CA LEU A 608 24.61 -19.39 8.58
C LEU A 608 23.77 -20.43 9.36
N LYS A 609 22.95 -20.00 10.33
CA LYS A 609 22.05 -20.89 11.08
C LYS A 609 20.98 -21.50 10.16
N ASP A 610 20.65 -20.84 9.06
CA ASP A 610 19.61 -21.25 8.13
C ASP A 610 20.10 -22.25 7.06
N LYS A 611 21.42 -22.52 7.01
CA LYS A 611 22.04 -23.38 5.98
C LYS A 611 21.39 -24.74 5.85
N SER A 612 21.11 -25.42 6.97
CA SER A 612 20.49 -26.75 6.94
C SER A 612 19.07 -26.70 6.36
N ALA A 613 18.30 -25.65 6.68
CA ALA A 613 16.94 -25.50 6.18
C ALA A 613 16.93 -25.20 4.67
N VAL A 614 17.83 -24.32 4.21
CA VAL A 614 18.00 -24.00 2.78
C VAL A 614 18.36 -25.23 1.97
N LEU A 615 19.32 -26.05 2.44
CA LEU A 615 19.71 -27.28 1.75
C LEU A 615 18.60 -28.35 1.71
N ASP A 616 17.84 -28.52 2.80
CA ASP A 616 16.68 -29.42 2.84
C ASP A 616 15.60 -29.00 1.83
N ILE A 617 15.34 -27.69 1.73
CA ILE A 617 14.41 -27.13 0.77
C ILE A 617 14.88 -27.37 -0.67
N ILE A 618 16.15 -27.12 -0.98
CA ILE A 618 16.72 -27.37 -2.31
C ILE A 618 16.57 -28.86 -2.68
N ALA A 619 16.90 -29.77 -1.76
CA ALA A 619 16.75 -31.20 -2.00
C ALA A 619 15.28 -31.63 -2.23
N LYS A 620 14.31 -30.95 -1.61
CA LYS A 620 12.87 -31.19 -1.85
C LYS A 620 12.42 -30.62 -3.19
N TYR A 621 12.90 -29.43 -3.55
CA TYR A 621 12.65 -28.82 -4.85
C TYR A 621 13.18 -29.67 -6.00
N GLU A 622 14.38 -30.23 -5.86
CA GLU A 622 15.01 -31.09 -6.86
C GLU A 622 14.26 -32.41 -7.10
N LYS A 623 13.42 -32.87 -6.15
CA LYS A 623 12.55 -34.05 -6.33
C LYS A 623 11.32 -33.77 -7.18
N LEU A 624 10.93 -32.51 -7.35
CA LEU A 624 9.88 -32.13 -8.30
C LEU A 624 10.43 -32.24 -9.73
N ASN A 625 9.56 -32.60 -10.68
CA ASN A 625 9.94 -32.56 -12.09
C ASN A 625 10.05 -31.11 -12.58
N ASP A 626 10.72 -30.89 -13.71
CA ASP A 626 10.98 -29.55 -14.24
C ASP A 626 9.72 -28.74 -14.55
N LYS A 627 8.63 -29.41 -14.92
CA LYS A 627 7.34 -28.76 -15.20
C LYS A 627 6.63 -28.29 -13.93
N ASP A 628 6.83 -28.97 -12.82
CA ASP A 628 6.20 -28.64 -11.53
C ASP A 628 7.02 -27.62 -10.75
N ARG A 629 8.34 -27.63 -10.91
CA ARG A 629 9.28 -26.70 -10.25
C ARG A 629 8.92 -25.22 -10.42
N LYS A 630 8.47 -24.82 -11.62
CA LYS A 630 8.05 -23.43 -11.90
C LYS A 630 6.80 -22.98 -11.11
N HIS A 631 6.06 -23.91 -10.52
CA HIS A 631 4.89 -23.62 -9.69
C HIS A 631 5.24 -23.38 -8.22
N VAL A 632 6.52 -23.55 -7.82
CA VAL A 632 7.01 -23.19 -6.49
C VAL A 632 7.29 -21.68 -6.45
N GLY A 633 6.31 -20.92 -5.96
CA GLY A 633 6.30 -19.46 -6.06
C GLY A 633 7.46 -18.74 -5.38
N ASN A 634 7.97 -19.26 -4.26
CA ASN A 634 8.97 -18.60 -3.41
C ASN A 634 10.41 -19.10 -3.62
N TYR A 635 10.69 -19.88 -4.66
CA TYR A 635 12.00 -20.53 -4.81
C TYR A 635 13.16 -19.54 -5.03
N ASN A 636 12.91 -18.36 -5.59
CA ASN A 636 13.93 -17.33 -5.77
C ASN A 636 14.62 -16.96 -4.44
N ASP A 637 13.90 -17.04 -3.34
CA ASP A 637 14.44 -16.66 -2.04
C ASP A 637 15.31 -17.73 -1.42
N VAL A 638 15.11 -18.97 -1.84
CA VAL A 638 16.05 -20.06 -1.59
C VAL A 638 17.35 -19.78 -2.33
N LEU A 639 17.29 -19.26 -3.56
CA LEU A 639 18.49 -18.88 -4.33
C LEU A 639 19.23 -17.70 -3.69
N VAL A 640 18.51 -16.67 -3.24
CA VAL A 640 19.09 -15.54 -2.50
C VAL A 640 19.68 -16.02 -1.18
N ALA A 641 18.93 -16.80 -0.40
CA ALA A 641 19.41 -17.33 0.87
C ALA A 641 20.65 -18.21 0.70
N LYS A 642 20.66 -19.08 -0.31
CA LYS A 642 21.82 -19.88 -0.70
C LYS A 642 23.03 -19.00 -0.97
N ARG A 643 22.87 -17.95 -1.79
CA ARG A 643 23.96 -17.01 -2.10
C ARG A 643 24.47 -16.30 -0.85
N VAL A 644 23.58 -15.80 0.00
CA VAL A 644 23.94 -15.18 1.29
C VAL A 644 24.76 -16.15 2.15
N ILE A 645 24.31 -17.40 2.27
CA ILE A 645 25.01 -18.44 3.05
C ILE A 645 26.38 -18.75 2.45
N GLU A 646 26.48 -18.92 1.13
CA GLU A 646 27.75 -19.21 0.44
C GLU A 646 28.78 -18.09 0.65
N GLU A 647 28.35 -16.83 0.54
CA GLU A 647 29.21 -15.66 0.73
C GLU A 647 29.61 -15.45 2.20
N LEU A 648 28.68 -15.68 3.14
CA LEU A 648 28.99 -15.64 4.57
C LEU A 648 29.95 -16.76 4.97
N GLU A 649 29.82 -17.95 4.41
CA GLU A 649 30.63 -19.11 4.78
C GLU A 649 32.04 -19.04 4.19
N ASN A 650 32.13 -18.78 2.88
CA ASN A 650 33.39 -18.87 2.14
C ASN A 650 34.18 -17.56 2.18
N ASN A 651 33.48 -16.42 2.09
CA ASN A 651 34.11 -15.12 1.91
C ASN A 651 34.00 -14.22 3.14
N LYS A 652 33.13 -14.58 4.10
CA LYS A 652 32.79 -13.76 5.28
C LYS A 652 32.20 -12.40 4.88
N VAL A 653 31.37 -12.40 3.82
CA VAL A 653 30.75 -11.20 3.26
C VAL A 653 29.24 -11.23 3.48
N ILE A 654 28.68 -10.14 3.99
CA ILE A 654 27.24 -9.85 3.92
C ILE A 654 27.00 -9.13 2.59
N ILE A 655 26.30 -9.78 1.66
CA ILE A 655 26.02 -9.20 0.35
C ILE A 655 24.93 -8.13 0.39
N SER A 656 24.97 -7.23 -0.59
CA SER A 656 24.05 -6.11 -0.82
C SER A 656 22.57 -6.50 -0.79
N ASP A 657 22.22 -7.71 -1.23
CA ASP A 657 20.83 -8.19 -1.20
C ASP A 657 20.23 -8.22 0.22
N VAL A 658 21.05 -8.48 1.26
CA VAL A 658 20.63 -8.39 2.66
C VAL A 658 20.24 -6.95 3.00
N PHE A 659 21.07 -5.98 2.62
CA PHE A 659 20.84 -4.57 2.92
C PHE A 659 19.64 -4.00 2.15
N LYS A 660 19.46 -4.37 0.88
CA LYS A 660 18.27 -4.03 0.08
C LYS A 660 16.99 -4.52 0.75
N ASN A 661 17.01 -5.72 1.32
CA ASN A 661 15.84 -6.31 1.97
C ASN A 661 15.46 -5.61 3.28
N ILE A 662 16.43 -5.13 4.07
CA ILE A 662 16.15 -4.49 5.36
C ILE A 662 16.00 -2.96 5.26
N MET A 663 16.40 -2.33 4.16
CA MET A 663 16.42 -0.87 4.02
C MET A 663 15.04 -0.22 4.26
N GLY A 664 15.03 0.78 5.15
CA GLY A 664 13.83 1.52 5.54
C GLY A 664 12.84 0.71 6.38
N SER A 665 13.26 -0.42 6.95
CA SER A 665 12.45 -1.21 7.88
C SER A 665 12.95 -1.08 9.33
N ASP A 666 12.14 -1.51 10.28
CA ASP A 666 12.50 -1.64 11.70
C ASP A 666 13.34 -2.89 12.02
N LYS A 667 13.72 -3.67 11.00
CA LYS A 667 14.48 -4.92 11.15
C LYS A 667 15.92 -4.65 11.54
N VAL A 668 16.48 -5.61 12.27
CA VAL A 668 17.86 -5.61 12.74
C VAL A 668 18.52 -6.87 12.23
N TYR A 669 19.57 -6.72 11.44
CA TYR A 669 20.40 -7.81 10.97
C TYR A 669 21.61 -7.96 11.89
N VAL A 670 21.84 -9.17 12.41
CA VAL A 670 22.93 -9.45 13.34
C VAL A 670 23.82 -10.55 12.76
N PHE A 671 25.08 -10.21 12.54
CA PHE A 671 26.13 -11.16 12.21
C PHE A 671 26.96 -11.48 13.45
N GLU A 672 27.33 -12.75 13.64
CA GLU A 672 28.10 -13.26 14.77
C GLU A 672 29.26 -14.12 14.25
N ASP A 673 30.48 -13.87 14.71
CA ASP A 673 31.64 -14.73 14.39
C ASP A 673 32.72 -14.64 15.50
N LYS A 674 33.87 -15.27 15.26
CA LYS A 674 35.07 -15.15 16.08
C LYS A 674 36.24 -14.65 15.25
N THR A 675 37.07 -13.82 15.87
CA THR A 675 38.35 -13.42 15.28
C THR A 675 39.30 -14.62 15.22
N VAL A 676 40.40 -14.50 14.47
CA VAL A 676 41.45 -15.55 14.40
C VAL A 676 42.07 -15.84 15.78
N GLU A 677 42.05 -14.86 16.66
CA GLU A 677 42.51 -14.93 18.06
C GLU A 677 41.45 -15.52 19.01
N GLY A 678 40.29 -15.92 18.48
CA GLY A 678 39.23 -16.60 19.22
C GLY A 678 38.26 -15.68 19.98
N LYS A 679 38.35 -14.36 19.80
CA LYS A 679 37.44 -13.38 20.42
C LYS A 679 36.11 -13.35 19.70
N LYS A 680 34.99 -13.46 20.45
CA LYS A 680 33.67 -13.38 19.83
C LYS A 680 33.35 -11.94 19.50
N TYR A 681 32.66 -11.73 18.38
CA TYR A 681 32.12 -10.43 18.04
C TYR A 681 30.79 -10.55 17.33
N THR A 682 30.02 -9.46 17.39
CA THR A 682 28.77 -9.28 16.65
C THR A 682 28.79 -7.95 15.92
N ILE A 683 28.34 -7.94 14.66
CA ILE A 683 28.14 -6.72 13.87
C ILE A 683 26.66 -6.62 13.56
N THR A 684 26.05 -5.48 13.91
CA THR A 684 24.61 -5.26 13.82
C THR A 684 24.29 -4.08 12.91
N PHE A 685 23.36 -4.29 11.97
CA PHE A 685 22.82 -3.25 11.08
C PHE A 685 21.32 -3.08 11.31
N HIS A 686 20.88 -1.83 11.48
CA HIS A 686 19.46 -1.49 11.57
C HIS A 686 18.94 -1.04 10.21
N GLY A 687 17.84 -1.61 9.76
CA GLY A 687 17.22 -1.32 8.45
C GLY A 687 16.91 0.15 8.22
N SER A 688 16.48 0.86 9.27
CA SER A 688 16.20 2.31 9.26
C SER A 688 17.45 3.18 9.20
N LYS A 689 18.64 2.59 9.32
CA LYS A 689 19.95 3.27 9.27
C LYS A 689 20.80 2.86 8.06
N ILE A 690 20.27 2.02 7.17
CA ILE A 690 20.88 1.73 5.87
C ILE A 690 20.69 2.94 4.96
N ILE A 691 21.80 3.42 4.40
CA ILE A 691 21.86 4.58 3.51
C ILE A 691 22.32 4.21 2.09
N ASP A 692 23.10 3.14 1.96
CA ASP A 692 23.55 2.62 0.67
C ASP A 692 23.46 1.08 0.67
N PRO A 693 22.36 0.51 0.16
CA PRO A 693 22.14 -0.93 0.18
C PRO A 693 22.94 -1.67 -0.90
N THR A 694 23.75 -0.98 -1.72
CA THR A 694 24.49 -1.59 -2.84
C THR A 694 25.85 -2.17 -2.43
N ILE A 695 26.27 -1.89 -1.20
CA ILE A 695 27.59 -2.25 -0.69
C ILE A 695 27.59 -3.68 -0.13
N ASP A 696 28.53 -4.49 -0.57
CA ASP A 696 28.87 -5.77 0.06
C ASP A 696 29.83 -5.52 1.24
N PHE A 697 29.54 -6.08 2.40
CA PHE A 697 30.27 -5.80 3.64
C PHE A 697 31.11 -7.00 4.09
N ASN A 698 32.43 -6.80 4.19
CA ASN A 698 33.35 -7.82 4.70
C ASN A 698 33.32 -7.81 6.23
N THR A 699 32.92 -8.92 6.83
CA THR A 699 32.65 -9.00 8.26
C THR A 699 33.87 -9.34 9.12
N LYS A 700 35.03 -9.62 8.53
CA LYS A 700 36.20 -10.08 9.28
C LYS A 700 36.74 -8.97 10.19
N VAL A 701 36.96 -9.35 11.45
CA VAL A 701 37.60 -8.54 12.48
C VAL A 701 38.82 -9.28 13.02
N SER A 702 39.89 -8.56 13.32
CA SER A 702 41.13 -9.10 13.91
C SER A 702 41.71 -8.13 14.92
N PHE A 703 42.53 -8.63 15.85
CA PHE A 703 43.41 -7.80 16.69
C PHE A 703 44.79 -7.57 16.01
N THR A 704 44.92 -8.19 14.85
CA THR A 704 45.80 -8.00 13.70
C THR A 704 45.79 -6.65 13.00
N SER A 705 46.85 -5.83 12.98
CA SER A 705 46.89 -4.69 12.04
C SER A 705 48.28 -4.45 11.46
N LYS A 706 48.33 -4.08 10.17
CA LYS A 706 49.53 -3.57 9.50
C LYS A 706 50.03 -2.24 10.10
N ASN A 707 49.14 -1.50 10.77
CA ASN A 707 49.43 -0.22 11.42
C ASN A 707 49.73 -0.39 12.92
N ALA A 708 49.87 -1.63 13.42
CA ALA A 708 50.00 -1.89 14.85
C ALA A 708 51.18 -1.14 15.48
N ASP A 709 52.34 -1.10 14.82
CA ASP A 709 53.52 -0.39 15.34
C ASP A 709 53.25 1.12 15.50
N LYS A 710 52.67 1.75 14.47
CA LYS A 710 52.29 3.18 14.50
C LYS A 710 51.26 3.48 15.57
N ILE A 711 50.26 2.61 15.74
CA ILE A 711 49.24 2.77 16.78
C ILE A 711 49.88 2.64 18.17
N LYS A 712 50.84 1.72 18.35
CA LYS A 712 51.57 1.53 19.61
C LYS A 712 52.51 2.67 19.95
N GLU A 713 53.00 3.42 18.96
CA GLU A 713 53.73 4.68 19.18
C GLU A 713 52.83 5.76 19.75
N ILE A 714 51.56 5.84 19.30
CA ILE A 714 50.56 6.80 19.78
C ILE A 714 50.06 6.41 21.19
N SER A 715 49.76 5.12 21.39
CA SER A 715 49.23 4.58 22.65
C SER A 715 49.84 3.21 22.92
N LYS A 716 50.76 3.14 23.89
CA LYS A 716 51.43 1.90 24.28
C LYS A 716 50.44 0.85 24.82
N ASP A 717 49.39 1.31 25.50
CA ASP A 717 48.29 0.53 26.07
C ASP A 717 47.23 0.11 25.05
N ALA A 718 47.34 0.52 23.78
CA ALA A 718 46.31 0.31 22.76
C ALA A 718 45.92 -1.17 22.60
N THR A 719 44.62 -1.46 22.71
CA THR A 719 44.03 -2.73 22.26
C THR A 719 43.43 -2.52 20.88
N ILE A 720 44.05 -3.09 19.84
CA ILE A 720 43.72 -2.84 18.43
C ILE A 720 42.56 -3.72 17.98
N ILE A 721 41.66 -3.15 17.17
CA ILE A 721 40.54 -3.84 16.51
C ILE A 721 40.56 -3.41 15.04
N SER A 722 40.98 -4.30 14.15
CA SER A 722 41.08 -4.08 12.71
C SER A 722 39.90 -4.70 11.98
N PHE A 723 39.32 -3.95 11.05
CA PHE A 723 38.24 -4.41 10.17
C PHE A 723 38.77 -4.64 8.76
N ALA A 724 38.48 -5.80 8.17
CA ALA A 724 38.95 -6.14 6.82
C ALA A 724 38.18 -5.44 5.70
N HIS A 725 37.03 -4.85 5.99
CA HIS A 725 36.26 -4.10 5.00
C HIS A 725 36.90 -2.74 4.75
N GLU A 726 37.11 -2.43 3.47
CA GLU A 726 37.64 -1.14 3.01
C GLU A 726 36.52 -0.37 2.30
N GLY A 727 36.50 0.96 2.44
CA GLY A 727 35.52 1.84 1.78
C GLY A 727 34.31 2.23 2.63
N LYS A 728 33.21 2.58 1.94
CA LYS A 728 31.96 3.06 2.57
C LYS A 728 31.21 1.92 3.21
N LEU A 729 30.50 2.20 4.31
CA LEU A 729 29.56 1.25 4.91
C LEU A 729 28.17 1.38 4.30
N PRO A 730 27.37 0.28 4.28
CA PRO A 730 25.97 0.33 3.87
C PRO A 730 25.10 1.17 4.81
N GLY A 731 25.54 1.36 6.06
CA GLY A 731 24.92 2.15 7.10
C GLY A 731 25.76 2.12 8.36
N LYS A 732 25.35 2.87 9.39
CA LYS A 732 26.00 2.77 10.71
C LYS A 732 25.89 1.36 11.27
N ALA A 733 26.99 0.82 11.78
CA ALA A 733 27.07 -0.54 12.30
C ALA A 733 27.37 -0.51 13.80
N LYS A 734 26.63 -1.29 14.58
CA LYS A 734 26.91 -1.50 16.01
C LYS A 734 27.76 -2.75 16.17
N VAL A 735 28.93 -2.60 16.80
CA VAL A 735 29.89 -3.68 17.04
C VAL A 735 29.89 -4.01 18.53
N THR A 736 29.83 -5.30 18.86
CA THR A 736 30.11 -5.80 20.22
C THR A 736 31.19 -6.85 20.12
N ILE A 737 32.23 -6.76 20.94
CA ILE A 737 33.42 -7.60 20.82
C ILE A 737 34.02 -7.94 22.19
N ASP A 738 34.46 -9.19 22.33
CA ASP A 738 35.24 -9.65 23.47
C ASP A 738 36.65 -9.03 23.43
N VAL A 739 37.10 -8.45 24.54
CA VAL A 739 38.40 -7.79 24.69
C VAL A 739 39.09 -8.26 25.97
N ASP A 740 40.43 -8.35 25.95
CA ASP A 740 41.24 -8.72 27.12
C ASP A 740 41.54 -7.50 28.01
N LEU A 741 40.50 -6.74 28.33
CA LEU A 741 40.56 -5.56 29.19
C LEU A 741 39.77 -5.81 30.48
N LYS A 742 40.20 -5.17 31.56
CA LYS A 742 39.46 -5.20 32.82
C LYS A 742 38.18 -4.37 32.70
N ASP A 743 37.22 -4.65 33.56
CA ASP A 743 36.01 -3.82 33.63
C ASP A 743 36.36 -2.38 33.98
N GLY A 744 35.82 -1.44 33.21
CA GLY A 744 36.19 -0.04 33.34
C GLY A 744 35.74 0.83 32.17
N LYS A 745 36.05 2.12 32.31
CA LYS A 745 35.84 3.11 31.26
C LYS A 745 37.10 3.26 30.43
N TYR A 746 36.93 3.28 29.11
CA TYR A 746 37.99 3.42 28.13
C TYR A 746 37.56 4.37 27.01
N TYR A 747 38.51 4.72 26.15
CA TYR A 747 38.29 5.60 25.01
C TYR A 747 38.59 4.84 23.72
N LEU A 748 37.63 4.87 22.80
CA LEU A 748 37.76 4.28 21.47
C LEU A 748 38.28 5.34 20.50
N TYR A 749 39.37 5.01 19.81
CA TYR A 749 39.96 5.80 18.74
C TYR A 749 39.90 5.03 17.43
N TYR A 750 39.91 5.75 16.30
CA TYR A 750 40.29 5.17 15.01
C TYR A 750 41.63 5.75 14.56
N PHE A 751 42.44 4.95 13.89
CA PHE A 751 43.69 5.38 13.30
C PHE A 751 43.41 6.01 11.93
N ASN A 752 43.77 7.29 11.77
CA ASN A 752 43.71 7.99 10.50
C ASN A 752 45.05 7.80 9.78
N GLU A 753 45.07 6.99 8.72
CA GLU A 753 46.29 6.70 7.95
C GLU A 753 46.86 7.93 7.24
N LYS A 754 46.03 8.94 6.92
CA LYS A 754 46.48 10.19 6.28
C LYS A 754 47.28 11.05 7.24
N THR A 755 46.80 11.15 8.49
CA THR A 755 47.45 11.98 9.52
C THR A 755 48.44 11.19 10.38
N ASN A 756 48.47 9.85 10.25
CA ASN A 756 49.17 8.92 11.15
C ASN A 756 48.87 9.19 12.63
N ASN A 757 47.62 9.49 12.97
CA ASN A 757 47.21 9.81 14.33
C ASN A 757 45.90 9.11 14.74
N GLY A 758 45.65 9.04 16.04
CA GLY A 758 44.41 8.51 16.61
C GLY A 758 43.35 9.60 16.78
N GLU A 759 42.16 9.38 16.24
CA GLU A 759 41.00 10.27 16.38
C GLU A 759 39.95 9.68 17.30
N LEU A 760 39.54 10.46 18.30
CA LEU A 760 38.60 10.01 19.32
C LEU A 760 37.22 9.78 18.71
N VAL A 761 36.69 8.57 18.87
CA VAL A 761 35.36 8.17 18.41
C VAL A 761 34.35 8.38 19.53
N SER A 762 34.58 7.74 20.69
CA SER A 762 33.65 7.79 21.84
C SER A 762 34.30 7.29 23.13
N GLU A 763 33.68 7.61 24.27
CA GLU A 763 33.90 6.87 25.53
C GLU A 763 33.12 5.53 25.45
N ILE A 764 33.78 4.45 25.85
CA ILE A 764 33.21 3.10 25.87
C ILE A 764 33.37 2.47 27.26
N VAL A 765 32.54 1.47 27.54
CA VAL A 765 32.59 0.70 28.79
C VAL A 765 32.96 -0.74 28.47
N VAL A 766 33.99 -1.24 29.13
CA VAL A 766 34.30 -2.67 29.17
C VAL A 766 33.61 -3.25 30.40
N GLN A 767 32.81 -4.30 30.19
CA GLN A 767 32.14 -5.05 31.24
C GLN A 767 32.14 -6.53 30.88
N ASP A 768 32.53 -7.38 31.84
CA ASP A 768 32.67 -8.83 31.66
C ASP A 768 33.55 -9.19 30.44
N GLY A 769 34.62 -8.41 30.23
CA GLY A 769 35.53 -8.58 29.10
C GLY A 769 34.92 -8.29 27.73
N LYS A 770 33.85 -7.48 27.67
CA LYS A 770 33.18 -7.08 26.41
C LYS A 770 32.99 -5.59 26.32
N THR A 771 32.99 -5.07 25.10
CA THR A 771 32.63 -3.68 24.81
C THR A 771 31.73 -3.57 23.60
N THR A 772 30.96 -2.49 23.54
CA THR A 772 30.02 -2.19 22.46
C THR A 772 30.19 -0.74 22.01
N PHE A 773 30.26 -0.53 20.70
CA PHE A 773 30.39 0.79 20.09
C PHE A 773 29.74 0.85 18.70
N GLU A 774 29.55 2.04 18.16
CA GLU A 774 29.02 2.27 16.80
C GLU A 774 30.14 2.78 15.89
N ILE A 775 30.17 2.28 14.66
CA ILE A 775 31.09 2.73 13.61
C ILE A 775 30.30 3.28 12.42
N SER A 776 30.83 4.35 11.81
CA SER A 776 30.31 4.93 10.56
C SER A 776 31.23 4.70 9.35
N HIS A 777 32.44 4.17 9.59
CA HIS A 777 33.38 3.71 8.57
C HIS A 777 34.25 2.59 9.17
N CYS A 778 34.87 1.77 8.31
CA CYS A 778 35.88 0.80 8.74
C CYS A 778 37.29 1.44 8.72
N SER A 779 38.08 1.13 9.73
CA SER A 779 39.50 1.49 9.87
C SER A 779 40.15 0.53 10.88
N ASP A 780 41.41 0.74 11.21
CA ASP A 780 41.99 0.22 12.44
C ASP A 780 41.50 1.07 13.62
N TYR A 781 40.73 0.46 14.51
CA TYR A 781 40.32 1.06 15.77
C TYR A 781 41.25 0.61 16.88
N PHE A 782 41.32 1.38 17.96
CA PHE A 782 42.02 0.94 19.16
C PHE A 782 41.43 1.56 20.42
N ILE A 783 41.50 0.79 21.51
CA ILE A 783 41.00 1.15 22.83
C ILE A 783 42.18 1.57 23.70
N SER A 784 42.07 2.71 24.38
CA SER A 784 43.07 3.21 25.33
C SER A 784 42.42 3.67 26.64
N GLU A 785 43.17 3.59 27.74
CA GLU A 785 42.82 4.22 29.02
C GLU A 785 42.96 5.75 28.96
N ASN A 786 43.74 6.28 28.01
CA ASN A 786 44.04 7.69 27.90
C ASN A 786 42.99 8.44 27.05
N SER A 787 42.30 9.39 27.68
CA SER A 787 41.32 10.30 27.03
C SER A 787 41.92 11.32 26.05
N LYS A 788 43.26 11.52 26.07
CA LYS A 788 43.97 12.54 25.29
C LYS A 788 45.29 11.99 24.77
N LEU A 789 45.29 11.51 23.53
CA LEU A 789 46.49 11.09 22.81
C LEU A 789 47.11 12.29 22.07
N GLN A 790 48.44 12.46 22.17
CA GLN A 790 49.15 13.58 21.55
C GLN A 790 49.45 13.31 20.07
N VAL A 791 49.32 14.35 19.22
CA VAL A 791 49.74 14.35 17.82
C VAL A 791 51.26 14.21 17.76
N ILE A 792 51.78 13.15 17.13
CA ILE A 792 53.22 13.05 16.83
C ILE A 792 53.50 13.92 15.59
N ASN A 793 53.79 15.21 15.80
CA ASN A 793 54.32 16.08 14.74
C ASN A 793 55.82 15.80 14.54
N ASN A 794 56.18 14.95 13.58
CA ASN A 794 57.56 14.88 13.11
C ASN A 794 57.85 16.07 12.17
N GLN A 795 58.54 17.09 12.68
CA GLN A 795 59.24 18.09 11.87
C GLN A 795 60.72 18.12 12.26
N LYS A 796 61.64 17.80 11.34
CA LYS A 796 62.39 18.82 10.56
C LYS A 796 63.44 18.20 9.62
N PRO A 797 63.79 18.91 8.52
CA PRO A 797 64.81 18.55 7.55
C PRO A 797 66.18 19.07 7.97
N THR A 798 67.24 18.43 7.48
CA THR A 798 68.61 18.97 7.48
C THR A 798 69.20 18.91 6.08
N ASN A 799 69.53 20.11 5.57
CA ASN A 799 70.56 20.48 4.58
C ASN A 799 71.67 19.44 4.39
N SER A 800 72.36 19.28 3.27
CA SER A 800 72.52 20.04 2.02
C SER A 800 73.48 19.21 1.16
N GLU A 801 73.29 19.16 -0.16
CA GLU A 801 74.39 19.28 -1.13
C GLU A 801 73.80 19.48 -2.53
N LYS A 802 74.31 20.50 -3.21
CA LYS A 802 74.07 20.80 -4.62
C LYS A 802 75.14 20.08 -5.42
N GLU A 803 74.76 19.41 -6.50
CA GLU A 803 75.61 19.23 -7.67
C GLU A 803 74.75 19.12 -8.93
N ASP A 804 75.37 19.48 -10.04
CA ASP A 804 74.83 20.15 -11.22
C ASP A 804 74.12 19.27 -12.28
N MET A 805 73.50 19.98 -13.23
CA MET A 805 72.81 19.59 -14.46
C MET A 805 73.44 18.43 -15.27
N GLU A 806 72.60 17.57 -15.87
CA GLU A 806 72.45 17.48 -17.33
C GLU A 806 71.24 16.60 -17.74
N THR A 807 70.74 16.89 -18.93
CA THR A 807 69.51 16.43 -19.60
C THR A 807 69.55 14.98 -20.08
N GLU A 808 68.41 14.28 -20.05
CA GLU A 808 67.94 13.43 -21.16
C GLU A 808 66.46 13.03 -21.01
N ASP A 809 65.70 13.26 -22.07
CA ASP A 809 64.31 12.82 -22.23
C ASP A 809 64.22 11.29 -22.29
N THR A 810 63.32 10.70 -21.51
CA THR A 810 62.66 9.42 -21.86
C THR A 810 61.34 9.29 -21.11
N GLU A 811 60.23 9.26 -21.85
CA GLU A 811 58.92 8.80 -21.39
C GLU A 811 58.99 7.33 -21.00
N ILE A 812 58.63 6.97 -19.76
CA ILE A 812 58.04 5.66 -19.41
C ILE A 812 56.96 5.88 -18.33
N ASP A 813 55.79 5.33 -18.64
CA ASP A 813 54.56 5.20 -17.86
C ASP A 813 54.70 4.69 -16.41
N ASN A 814 53.65 4.99 -15.64
CA ASN A 814 53.20 4.42 -14.36
C ASN A 814 53.81 4.97 -13.07
N LEU A 815 53.21 6.06 -12.57
CA LEU A 815 53.20 6.39 -11.15
C LEU A 815 51.97 5.72 -10.50
N ASP A 816 52.24 4.67 -9.74
CA ASP A 816 51.34 4.05 -8.77
C ASP A 816 51.24 4.99 -7.55
N GLU A 817 50.30 5.95 -7.58
CA GLU A 817 49.89 6.69 -6.40
C GLU A 817 48.88 5.85 -5.60
N SER A 818 49.39 4.98 -4.73
CA SER A 818 48.56 4.27 -3.76
C SER A 818 47.97 5.25 -2.73
N VAL A 819 46.74 5.70 -2.97
CA VAL A 819 45.88 6.41 -2.02
C VAL A 819 45.62 5.50 -0.80
N PRO A 820 45.60 5.99 0.45
CA PRO A 820 45.27 5.16 1.61
C PRO A 820 43.88 4.54 1.43
N LYS A 821 43.79 3.21 1.58
CA LYS A 821 42.57 2.41 1.35
C LYS A 821 41.57 2.45 2.51
N THR A 822 41.90 3.14 3.61
CA THR A 822 40.99 3.31 4.75
C THR A 822 39.88 4.31 4.40
N GLY A 823 38.62 3.95 4.67
CA GLY A 823 37.39 4.64 4.21
C GLY A 823 37.12 6.02 4.82
N ASP A 824 38.17 6.77 5.15
CA ASP A 824 38.09 8.13 5.66
C ASP A 824 37.76 9.10 4.51
N ASN A 825 36.47 9.33 4.30
CA ASN A 825 35.93 10.35 3.40
C ASN A 825 35.94 11.76 4.00
N SER A 826 36.82 12.08 4.96
CA SER A 826 37.08 13.47 5.32
C SER A 826 37.87 14.19 4.20
N ASN A 827 37.25 14.39 3.03
CA ASN A 827 37.64 15.47 2.15
C ASN A 827 36.86 16.72 2.55
N ILE A 828 37.60 17.63 3.17
CA ILE A 828 37.34 19.06 3.11
C ILE A 828 37.31 19.42 1.62
N THR A 829 36.12 19.44 1.02
CA THR A 829 35.89 20.12 -0.24
C THR A 829 34.50 20.72 -0.20
N LEU A 830 34.51 22.03 0.02
CA LEU A 830 33.47 22.98 -0.30
C LEU A 830 32.96 22.68 -1.73
N LEU A 831 31.92 21.87 -1.89
CA LEU A 831 31.19 21.81 -3.15
C LEU A 831 30.33 23.07 -3.21
N ILE A 832 30.93 24.14 -3.74
CA ILE A 832 30.22 25.28 -4.29
C ILE A 832 29.34 24.73 -5.41
N ILE A 833 28.07 24.50 -5.13
CA ILE A 833 27.03 24.65 -6.15
C ILE A 833 26.58 26.09 -6.06
N LEU A 834 27.00 26.86 -7.06
CA LEU A 834 26.58 28.22 -7.35
C LEU A 834 25.05 28.30 -7.39
N CYS A 835 24.43 28.79 -6.30
CA CYS A 835 23.16 29.49 -6.39
C CYS A 835 23.45 30.92 -6.90
N ILE A 836 23.43 31.09 -8.22
CA ILE A 836 23.23 32.42 -8.82
C ILE A 836 21.77 32.80 -8.60
N PHE A 837 21.48 33.58 -7.57
CA PHE A 837 20.30 34.43 -7.53
C PHE A 837 20.76 35.88 -7.53
N SER A 838 20.57 36.54 -8.67
CA SER A 838 19.66 37.70 -8.77
C SER A 838 19.98 38.52 -10.02
N GLY A 839 19.11 38.39 -11.04
CA GLY A 839 18.77 39.53 -11.89
C GLY A 839 18.16 40.61 -11.00
N GLY A 840 18.67 41.84 -11.15
CA GLY A 840 18.51 42.89 -10.16
C GLY A 840 17.13 43.51 -10.07
N ILE A 841 16.95 44.32 -9.03
CA ILE A 841 16.15 45.54 -9.03
C ILE A 841 16.92 46.57 -8.18
N MET A 842 17.13 47.73 -8.80
CA MET A 842 17.60 48.97 -8.18
C MET A 842 16.71 49.38 -7.00
N LEU A 843 17.31 49.94 -5.95
CA LEU A 843 16.75 51.12 -5.28
C LEU A 843 17.86 51.90 -4.55
N PHE A 844 18.07 53.12 -5.03
CA PHE A 844 18.87 54.19 -4.43
C PHE A 844 18.23 54.68 -3.12
N LEU A 845 19.01 54.93 -2.06
CA LEU A 845 19.25 56.26 -1.46
C LEU A 845 19.96 56.21 -0.09
N LYS A 846 21.19 56.77 -0.10
CA LYS A 846 21.82 57.70 0.86
C LYS A 846 21.46 57.64 2.36
N GLY A 847 22.49 57.53 3.20
CA GLY A 847 22.38 58.01 4.59
C GLY A 847 23.55 57.77 5.57
N ARG A 848 24.76 58.24 5.25
CA ARG A 848 25.80 58.77 6.18
C ARG A 848 25.96 58.21 7.63
N SER A 849 27.18 57.70 7.87
CA SER A 849 28.23 58.27 8.76
C SER A 849 28.27 58.00 10.29
N LYS A 850 29.42 57.40 10.69
CA LYS A 850 30.25 57.54 11.94
C LYS A 850 29.70 56.91 13.23
N TYR A 851 30.46 56.26 14.11
CA TYR A 851 31.83 56.41 14.66
C TYR A 851 32.40 55.03 15.05
N LYS A 852 33.66 54.63 14.73
CA LYS A 852 34.90 54.69 15.56
C LYS A 852 34.70 54.60 17.09
N VAL A 853 35.08 53.49 17.73
CA VAL A 853 36.42 53.18 18.31
C VAL A 853 36.62 51.68 18.24
#